data_AF-A0A8S2MKP2-F1
#
_entry.id   AF-A0A8S2MKP2-F1
#
_cell.length_a   1.000
_cell.length_b   1.000
_cell.length_c   1.000
_cell.angle_alpha   90.00
_cell.angle_beta   90.00
_cell.angle_gamma   90.00
#
_symmetry.space_group_name_H-M   'P 1'
#
loop_
_entity.id
_entity.type
_entity.pdbx_description
1 polymer ?
#
loop_
_entity_poly.entity_id
_entity_poly.type
_entity_poly.pdbx_seq_one_letter_code
_entity_poly.pdbx_strand_id
1 'polypeptide(L)'
;MLPLLLSVTSFWKNRVRIRHICTGIMNLTAKISDNIDLNILRSVCSINKQTLSQLCFSTYEQYREQFEKKCSFNILTLFYYYGSSSDLFDFVDSLTADDVYNLQEAVNDWDETLVNTKTIFYFATVKNFLDRAYAAISDKQAQVNSLLFEDLIECFRDIWKNNQFDGLSLCFESSALSLASIKRIHLELTDKEQSKRRRIADILQKSNIGFVLLGHHEIIFDIDVKLSNQQQQATTDDEQKEQNITFADLSELRDRARLLEYSSNVQKADHNERDIDKLRKFIQFVSVVEITLETLTALYRTGHPSVSTFLMQEKRFLCADGNCNELIENNTILTDLLDTWEKKLFTMYETHNNLTYFTGDQFWLIEQYIYNPSASTVSHPGFHLLRFIDINPESIKKPDKQFDKPEDRLENLGSLLSKQRPEGFLQKENLKNEKILLVETTNEGILRVILSQFRKTKTPVHIRHLFYCTTQTNWIQIRGFIYRCFYSQSFHQLIRPELLSQSVQDQFVRLLRSLMKDKPDQNFRIGIITTSNIRNQQLINGFRSMGIVDIVRDQDLLNKTDFQQLIQDMNQNCRLVTSQITGLGKSTMIRQEVEKLKTKYVKFPIYGDFDVDTLAERLRSKYSELEIGVLHLDIGTTANSQQLNEILYCLLLFRNFRFGQIAVSIPIETLVYIELDASPDAILNELPSFQHITPSIVIDKVDWATLNIGNKEIQVVANYLQAIVSKTITTQNVNPLMFKNLDLKTCSDLIQGPFFPGKDVNYTTWTQLSIFVAVFHRLFTGFSSNIYFSVESLPEPQLRMDLAQALLQSSNLFTSLSLETVRK
;
A
#
# COMPACT_ATOMS: atom_id res chain seq x y z
N MET A 1 60.62 -58.90 17.73
CA MET A 1 59.22 -59.11 18.15
C MET A 1 58.49 -57.79 18.44
N LEU A 2 59.10 -56.85 19.19
CA LEU A 2 58.52 -55.52 19.48
C LEU A 2 58.12 -54.69 18.24
N PRO A 3 58.91 -54.60 17.15
CA PRO A 3 58.56 -53.80 15.97
C PRO A 3 57.38 -54.36 15.17
N LEU A 4 57.29 -55.69 15.07
CA LEU A 4 56.19 -56.40 14.40
C LEU A 4 54.85 -56.07 15.08
N LEU A 5 54.83 -56.15 16.42
CA LEU A 5 53.61 -55.90 17.21
C LEU A 5 53.17 -54.44 17.09
N LEU A 6 54.12 -53.48 17.11
CA LEU A 6 53.86 -52.05 16.98
C LEU A 6 53.29 -51.67 15.59
N SER A 7 53.87 -52.18 14.51
CA SER A 7 53.38 -51.87 13.16
C SER A 7 52.01 -52.52 12.88
N VAL A 8 51.80 -53.76 13.33
CA VAL A 8 50.49 -54.43 13.19
C VAL A 8 49.42 -53.70 14.02
N THR A 9 49.71 -53.32 15.26
CA THR A 9 48.77 -52.55 16.09
C THR A 9 48.49 -51.15 15.53
N SER A 10 49.51 -50.47 14.98
CA SER A 10 49.35 -49.18 14.28
C SER A 10 48.43 -49.30 13.06
N PHE A 11 48.61 -50.35 12.24
CA PHE A 11 47.72 -50.63 11.11
C PHE A 11 46.28 -50.84 11.59
N TRP A 12 46.05 -51.72 12.57
CA TRP A 12 44.70 -52.01 13.05
C TRP A 12 44.01 -50.79 13.68
N LYS A 13 44.77 -49.95 14.38
CA LYS A 13 44.26 -48.68 14.94
C LYS A 13 43.80 -47.71 13.86
N ASN A 14 44.50 -47.65 12.73
CA ASN A 14 44.22 -46.71 11.63
C ASN A 14 43.60 -47.38 10.39
N ARG A 15 43.16 -48.64 10.49
CA ARG A 15 42.78 -49.48 9.34
C ARG A 15 41.75 -48.83 8.43
N VAL A 16 40.75 -48.17 9.02
CA VAL A 16 39.68 -47.48 8.27
C VAL A 16 40.27 -46.31 7.47
N ARG A 17 41.07 -45.46 8.12
CA ARG A 17 41.74 -44.33 7.46
C ARG A 17 42.69 -44.79 6.35
N ILE A 18 43.51 -45.81 6.62
CA ILE A 18 44.45 -46.38 5.64
C ILE A 18 43.69 -46.93 4.44
N ARG A 19 42.60 -47.66 4.65
CA ARG A 19 41.74 -48.17 3.57
C ARG A 19 41.16 -47.04 2.72
N HIS A 20 40.61 -45.98 3.34
CA HIS A 20 40.10 -44.84 2.58
C HIS A 20 41.21 -44.14 1.79
N ILE A 21 42.42 -43.99 2.35
CA ILE A 21 43.56 -43.45 1.59
C ILE A 21 43.91 -44.35 0.41
N CYS A 22 44.00 -45.66 0.59
CA CYS A 22 44.29 -46.60 -0.49
C CYS A 22 43.20 -46.56 -1.58
N THR A 23 41.92 -46.55 -1.19
CA THR A 23 40.78 -46.41 -2.12
C THR A 23 40.81 -45.08 -2.85
N GLY A 24 41.10 -43.97 -2.16
CA GLY A 24 41.16 -42.66 -2.78
C GLY A 24 42.31 -42.50 -3.76
N ILE A 25 43.48 -43.09 -3.46
CA ILE A 25 44.59 -43.17 -4.44
C ILE A 25 44.12 -43.96 -5.66
N MET A 26 43.53 -45.15 -5.47
CA MET A 26 43.02 -45.97 -6.59
C MET A 26 41.98 -45.22 -7.44
N ASN A 27 41.04 -44.50 -6.82
CA ASN A 27 40.02 -43.71 -7.51
C ASN A 27 40.62 -42.56 -8.32
N LEU A 28 41.55 -41.81 -7.71
CA LEU A 28 42.23 -40.72 -8.40
C LEU A 28 43.07 -41.23 -9.58
N THR A 29 43.81 -42.32 -9.39
CA THR A 29 44.62 -42.91 -10.46
C THR A 29 43.75 -43.44 -11.59
N ALA A 30 42.64 -44.11 -11.28
CA ALA A 30 41.69 -44.57 -12.30
C ALA A 30 41.14 -43.42 -13.17
N LYS A 31 41.11 -42.19 -12.63
CA LYS A 31 40.64 -41.00 -13.32
C LYS A 31 41.74 -40.30 -14.16
N ILE A 32 43.00 -40.40 -13.75
CA ILE A 32 44.08 -39.52 -14.25
C ILE A 32 45.23 -40.29 -14.91
N SER A 33 45.50 -41.55 -14.55
CA SER A 33 46.66 -42.30 -15.06
C SER A 33 46.60 -43.83 -14.85
N ASP A 34 46.92 -44.60 -15.90
CA ASP A 34 46.94 -46.08 -15.88
C ASP A 34 48.25 -46.72 -15.34
N ASN A 35 49.30 -45.93 -15.03
CA ASN A 35 50.67 -46.47 -14.84
C ASN A 35 51.14 -46.64 -13.37
N ILE A 36 50.27 -46.51 -12.37
CA ILE A 36 50.65 -46.69 -10.96
C ILE A 36 50.40 -48.14 -10.52
N ASP A 37 51.39 -48.80 -9.93
CA ASP A 37 51.23 -50.18 -9.41
C ASP A 37 50.28 -50.20 -8.20
N LEU A 38 49.02 -50.54 -8.44
CA LEU A 38 47.96 -50.62 -7.43
C LEU A 38 47.98 -51.93 -6.62
N ASN A 39 48.88 -52.88 -6.91
CA ASN A 39 48.84 -54.21 -6.29
C ASN A 39 49.08 -54.14 -4.78
N ILE A 40 49.96 -53.24 -4.32
CA ILE A 40 50.22 -53.05 -2.89
C ILE A 40 49.01 -52.40 -2.21
N LEU A 41 48.35 -51.43 -2.84
CA LEU A 41 47.13 -50.79 -2.29
C LEU A 41 45.97 -51.80 -2.17
N ARG A 42 45.77 -52.65 -3.19
CA ARG A 42 44.78 -53.74 -3.16
C ARG A 42 45.10 -54.76 -2.06
N SER A 43 46.38 -55.08 -1.89
CA SER A 43 46.86 -56.00 -0.85
C SER A 43 46.67 -55.44 0.56
N VAL A 44 46.85 -54.13 0.76
CA VAL A 44 46.55 -53.47 2.05
C VAL A 44 45.05 -53.49 2.33
N CYS A 45 44.21 -53.22 1.33
CA CYS A 45 42.76 -53.26 1.48
C CYS A 45 42.24 -54.67 1.81
N SER A 46 42.87 -55.73 1.30
CA SER A 46 42.46 -57.13 1.52
C SER A 46 42.82 -57.68 2.91
N ILE A 47 43.66 -56.99 3.69
CA ILE A 47 44.01 -57.38 5.07
C ILE A 47 42.74 -57.46 5.94
N ASN A 48 42.50 -58.63 6.51
CA ASN A 48 41.34 -58.95 7.34
C ASN A 48 41.77 -59.71 8.61
N LYS A 49 40.78 -60.11 9.44
CA LYS A 49 41.04 -60.74 10.75
C LYS A 49 41.76 -62.10 10.64
N GLN A 50 41.77 -62.72 9.46
CA GLN A 50 42.42 -64.00 9.17
C GLN A 50 43.82 -63.83 8.55
N THR A 51 44.25 -62.59 8.26
CA THR A 51 45.58 -62.33 7.69
C THR A 51 46.66 -62.54 8.75
N LEU A 52 47.65 -63.39 8.44
CA LEU A 52 48.80 -63.65 9.32
C LEU A 52 49.54 -62.34 9.66
N SER A 53 49.92 -62.17 10.93
CA SER A 53 50.56 -60.93 11.41
C SER A 53 51.84 -60.57 10.65
N GLN A 54 52.57 -61.57 10.18
CA GLN A 54 53.82 -61.37 9.41
C GLN A 54 53.55 -60.84 8.00
N LEU A 55 52.47 -61.29 7.36
CA LEU A 55 52.01 -60.77 6.07
C LEU A 55 51.41 -59.37 6.21
N CYS A 56 50.62 -59.13 7.27
CA CYS A 56 50.10 -57.80 7.60
C CYS A 56 51.24 -56.79 7.80
N PHE A 57 52.30 -57.19 8.52
CA PHE A 57 53.49 -56.36 8.70
C PHE A 57 54.20 -56.05 7.39
N SER A 58 54.52 -57.05 6.57
CA SER A 58 55.24 -56.83 5.31
C SER A 58 54.45 -55.95 4.34
N THR A 59 53.15 -56.18 4.20
CA THR A 59 52.28 -55.39 3.30
C THR A 59 52.08 -53.97 3.83
N TYR A 60 51.94 -53.78 5.14
CA TYR A 60 51.81 -52.44 5.72
C TYR A 60 53.12 -51.64 5.62
N GLU A 61 54.29 -52.23 5.89
CA GLU A 61 55.57 -51.53 5.75
C GLU A 61 55.87 -51.17 4.28
N GLN A 62 55.52 -52.03 3.31
CA GLN A 62 55.62 -51.70 1.88
C GLN A 62 54.73 -50.51 1.51
N TYR A 63 53.49 -50.47 1.99
CA TYR A 63 52.61 -49.31 1.82
C TYR A 63 53.20 -48.04 2.44
N ARG A 64 53.78 -48.15 3.64
CA ARG A 64 54.39 -47.01 4.33
C ARG A 64 55.55 -46.44 3.54
N GLU A 65 56.41 -47.29 2.99
CA GLU A 65 57.58 -46.86 2.22
C GLU A 65 57.21 -46.30 0.86
N GLN A 66 56.26 -46.92 0.17
CA GLN A 66 55.92 -46.52 -1.19
C GLN A 66 54.94 -45.34 -1.26
N PHE A 67 54.06 -45.18 -0.27
CA PHE A 67 52.98 -44.19 -0.30
C PHE A 67 52.99 -43.28 0.93
N GLU A 68 52.88 -43.83 2.16
CA GLU A 68 52.65 -43.02 3.37
C GLU A 68 53.79 -42.03 3.65
N LYS A 69 55.05 -42.47 3.57
CA LYS A 69 56.24 -41.63 3.84
C LYS A 69 56.49 -40.59 2.75
N LYS A 70 55.93 -40.74 1.55
CA LYS A 70 56.12 -39.82 0.42
C LYS A 70 55.10 -38.67 0.38
N CYS A 71 53.99 -38.84 1.10
CA CYS A 71 52.90 -37.87 1.15
C CYS A 71 52.98 -37.00 2.41
N SER A 72 52.69 -35.71 2.28
CA SER A 72 52.45 -34.86 3.45
C SER A 72 51.10 -35.21 4.10
N PHE A 73 50.89 -34.78 5.34
CA PHE A 73 49.61 -34.97 6.04
C PHE A 73 48.41 -34.43 5.23
N ASN A 74 48.57 -33.27 4.58
CA ASN A 74 47.50 -32.66 3.77
C ASN A 74 47.14 -33.52 2.55
N ILE A 75 48.14 -34.10 1.88
CA ILE A 75 47.94 -34.97 0.73
C ILE A 75 47.31 -36.31 1.15
N LEU A 76 47.72 -36.87 2.29
CA LEU A 76 47.07 -38.05 2.85
C LEU A 76 45.61 -37.76 3.25
N THR A 77 45.30 -36.54 3.70
CA THR A 77 43.93 -36.10 3.99
C THR A 77 43.10 -35.94 2.71
N LEU A 78 43.69 -35.42 1.62
CA LEU A 78 43.04 -35.38 0.31
C LEU A 78 42.67 -36.79 -0.18
N PHE A 79 43.63 -37.73 -0.15
CA PHE A 79 43.37 -39.12 -0.54
C PHE A 79 42.37 -39.82 0.38
N TYR A 80 42.37 -39.49 1.66
CA TYR A 80 41.32 -39.96 2.57
C TYR A 80 39.93 -39.54 2.08
N TYR A 81 39.73 -38.26 1.73
CA TYR A 81 38.44 -37.77 1.23
C TYR A 81 38.05 -38.37 -0.11
N TYR A 82 38.99 -38.53 -1.06
CA TYR A 82 38.73 -39.21 -2.34
C TYR A 82 38.22 -40.65 -2.16
N GLY A 83 38.59 -41.32 -1.06
CA GLY A 83 38.15 -42.68 -0.76
C GLY A 83 37.01 -42.78 0.25
N SER A 84 36.74 -41.76 1.07
CA SER A 84 35.63 -41.74 2.02
C SER A 84 34.37 -41.07 1.48
N SER A 85 34.52 -40.18 0.48
CA SER A 85 33.47 -39.31 -0.03
C SER A 85 33.48 -39.24 -1.56
N SER A 86 33.46 -40.37 -2.25
CA SER A 86 33.48 -40.44 -3.73
C SER A 86 32.40 -39.58 -4.38
N ASP A 87 31.18 -39.59 -3.82
CA ASP A 87 30.03 -38.85 -4.34
C ASP A 87 30.24 -37.32 -4.35
N LEU A 88 31.12 -36.80 -3.49
CA LEU A 88 31.50 -35.39 -3.48
C LEU A 88 32.34 -35.07 -4.71
N PHE A 89 33.36 -35.89 -4.99
CA PHE A 89 34.25 -35.67 -6.12
C PHE A 89 33.51 -35.88 -7.44
N ASP A 90 32.72 -36.94 -7.57
CA ASP A 90 31.89 -37.18 -8.76
C ASP A 90 30.96 -36.00 -9.05
N PHE A 91 30.37 -35.41 -8.01
CA PHE A 91 29.53 -34.23 -8.15
C PHE A 91 30.32 -32.98 -8.51
N VAL A 92 31.40 -32.68 -7.79
CA VAL A 92 32.30 -31.56 -8.09
C VAL A 92 32.78 -31.62 -9.54
N ASP A 93 33.12 -32.81 -10.03
CA ASP A 93 33.58 -33.04 -11.39
C ASP A 93 32.49 -32.85 -12.45
N SER A 94 31.22 -33.08 -12.09
CA SER A 94 30.07 -32.87 -12.98
C SER A 94 29.71 -31.40 -13.20
N LEU A 95 30.19 -30.49 -12.35
CA LEU A 95 29.81 -29.08 -12.36
C LEU A 95 30.71 -28.22 -13.25
N THR A 96 30.08 -27.31 -13.98
CA THR A 96 30.76 -26.23 -14.71
C THR A 96 31.09 -25.06 -13.79
N ALA A 97 31.88 -24.09 -14.29
CA ALA A 97 32.16 -22.85 -13.56
C ALA A 97 30.88 -22.03 -13.30
N ASP A 98 29.95 -22.02 -14.25
CA ASP A 98 28.64 -21.36 -14.12
C ASP A 98 27.78 -21.99 -13.03
N ASP A 99 27.80 -23.31 -12.89
CA ASP A 99 27.02 -24.01 -11.87
C ASP A 99 27.47 -23.60 -10.46
N VAL A 100 28.78 -23.45 -10.25
CA VAL A 100 29.34 -23.00 -8.97
C VAL A 100 29.05 -21.53 -8.71
N TYR A 101 29.07 -20.68 -9.75
CA TYR A 101 28.68 -19.27 -9.62
C TYR A 101 27.19 -19.12 -9.23
N ASN A 102 26.30 -19.86 -9.90
CA ASN A 102 24.88 -19.86 -9.58
C ASN A 102 24.62 -20.35 -8.14
N LEU A 103 25.37 -21.35 -7.67
CA LEU A 103 25.30 -21.79 -6.29
C LEU A 103 25.70 -20.69 -5.30
N GLN A 104 26.73 -19.88 -5.61
CA GLN A 104 27.19 -18.78 -4.76
C GLN A 104 26.20 -17.61 -4.72
N GLU A 105 25.59 -17.25 -5.86
CA GLU A 105 24.57 -16.20 -5.94
C GLU A 105 23.28 -16.57 -5.19
N ALA A 106 22.85 -17.83 -5.30
CA ALA A 106 21.63 -18.32 -4.64
C ALA A 106 21.65 -18.17 -3.11
N VAL A 107 22.84 -18.03 -2.52
CA VAL A 107 23.01 -17.79 -1.09
C VAL A 107 22.43 -16.44 -0.64
N ASN A 108 22.34 -15.45 -1.53
CA ASN A 108 21.79 -14.14 -1.20
C ASN A 108 20.26 -14.16 -1.00
N ASP A 109 19.57 -15.11 -1.64
CA ASP A 109 18.10 -15.16 -1.71
C ASP A 109 17.49 -16.23 -0.80
N TRP A 110 18.30 -16.92 0.00
CA TRP A 110 17.89 -18.13 0.70
C TRP A 110 17.97 -18.07 2.21
N ASP A 111 17.02 -18.78 2.82
CA ASP A 111 16.90 -18.91 4.26
C ASP A 111 17.98 -19.88 4.78
N GLU A 112 18.79 -19.46 5.77
CA GLU A 112 19.96 -20.18 6.30
C GLU A 112 19.62 -21.53 6.98
N THR A 113 18.37 -21.97 6.94
CA THR A 113 17.84 -23.14 7.66
C THR A 113 18.27 -24.49 7.07
N LEU A 114 18.69 -24.55 5.81
CA LEU A 114 19.07 -25.80 5.11
C LEU A 114 20.58 -26.01 4.92
N VAL A 115 21.33 -24.95 4.58
CA VAL A 115 22.80 -24.95 4.44
C VAL A 115 23.31 -23.55 4.76
N ASN A 116 24.36 -23.47 5.60
CA ASN A 116 25.03 -22.21 5.89
C ASN A 116 25.74 -21.67 4.64
N THR A 117 25.59 -20.38 4.34
CA THR A 117 26.33 -19.60 3.33
C THR A 117 27.80 -19.99 3.23
N LYS A 118 28.47 -20.11 4.36
CA LYS A 118 29.89 -20.47 4.48
C LYS A 118 30.21 -21.83 3.85
N THR A 119 29.30 -22.78 3.93
CA THR A 119 29.45 -24.13 3.36
C THR A 119 29.44 -24.13 1.83
N ILE A 120 28.65 -23.25 1.20
CA ILE A 120 28.64 -23.08 -0.27
C ILE A 120 29.95 -22.47 -0.75
N PHE A 121 30.49 -21.48 -0.03
CA PHE A 121 31.81 -20.93 -0.34
C PHE A 121 32.93 -21.96 -0.14
N TYR A 122 32.86 -22.78 0.90
CA TYR A 122 33.78 -23.90 1.09
C TYR A 122 33.74 -24.92 -0.05
N PHE A 123 32.55 -25.22 -0.58
CA PHE A 123 32.38 -26.08 -1.76
C PHE A 123 33.03 -25.47 -3.01
N ALA A 124 32.82 -24.17 -3.24
CA ALA A 124 33.46 -23.47 -4.36
C ALA A 124 35.00 -23.46 -4.24
N THR A 125 35.55 -23.32 -3.03
CA THR A 125 37.00 -23.43 -2.78
C THR A 125 37.53 -24.82 -3.13
N VAL A 126 36.78 -25.89 -2.80
CA VAL A 126 37.14 -27.27 -3.15
C VAL A 126 37.16 -27.48 -4.67
N LYS A 127 36.13 -27.02 -5.41
CA LYS A 127 36.11 -27.10 -6.88
C LYS A 127 37.30 -26.37 -7.50
N ASN A 128 37.53 -25.13 -7.09
CA ASN A 128 38.62 -24.30 -7.63
C ASN A 128 40.00 -24.93 -7.37
N PHE A 129 40.20 -25.53 -6.19
CA PHE A 129 41.43 -26.27 -5.89
C PHE A 129 41.63 -27.44 -6.87
N LEU A 130 40.58 -28.25 -7.06
CA LEU A 130 40.63 -29.44 -7.92
C LEU A 130 40.79 -29.11 -9.40
N ASP A 131 40.11 -28.08 -9.90
CA ASP A 131 40.26 -27.62 -11.28
C ASP A 131 41.67 -27.17 -11.60
N ARG A 132 42.28 -26.38 -10.69
CA ARG A 132 43.69 -25.97 -10.83
C ARG A 132 44.61 -27.19 -10.77
N ALA A 133 44.31 -28.17 -9.93
CA ALA A 133 45.13 -29.37 -9.81
C ALA A 133 45.05 -30.26 -11.03
N TYR A 134 43.86 -30.47 -11.59
CA TYR A 134 43.70 -31.21 -12.83
C TYR A 134 44.32 -30.47 -14.01
N ALA A 135 44.21 -29.14 -14.09
CA ALA A 135 44.90 -28.36 -15.12
C ALA A 135 46.43 -28.54 -15.04
N ALA A 136 47.02 -28.41 -13.84
CA ALA A 136 48.44 -28.61 -13.64
C ALA A 136 48.90 -30.04 -13.95
N ILE A 137 48.07 -31.05 -13.69
CA ILE A 137 48.35 -32.43 -14.06
C ILE A 137 48.29 -32.61 -15.58
N SER A 138 47.26 -32.11 -16.25
CA SER A 138 47.13 -32.15 -17.72
C SER A 138 48.31 -31.45 -18.41
N ASP A 139 48.75 -30.30 -17.90
CA ASP A 139 49.91 -29.58 -18.41
C ASP A 139 51.21 -30.39 -18.28
N LYS A 140 51.40 -31.09 -17.15
CA LYS A 140 52.55 -31.99 -16.97
C LYS A 140 52.44 -33.26 -17.84
N GLN A 141 51.23 -33.80 -18.06
CA GLN A 141 51.00 -34.93 -18.96
C GLN A 141 51.38 -34.60 -20.41
N ALA A 142 51.12 -33.37 -20.85
CA ALA A 142 51.52 -32.91 -22.18
C ALA A 142 53.05 -32.83 -22.36
N GLN A 143 53.82 -32.82 -21.27
CA GLN A 143 55.28 -32.63 -21.28
C GLN A 143 56.09 -33.92 -21.04
N VAL A 144 55.48 -34.98 -20.47
CA VAL A 144 56.20 -36.19 -20.03
C VAL A 144 55.46 -37.47 -20.45
N ASN A 145 56.20 -38.47 -20.97
CA ASN A 145 55.64 -39.72 -21.52
C ASN A 145 54.93 -40.64 -20.48
N SER A 146 55.25 -40.55 -19.20
CA SER A 146 54.55 -41.27 -18.12
C SER A 146 54.70 -40.51 -16.82
N LEU A 147 53.59 -40.23 -16.15
CA LEU A 147 53.58 -39.65 -14.82
C LEU A 147 53.91 -40.70 -13.77
N LEU A 148 54.82 -40.38 -12.85
CA LEU A 148 55.02 -41.13 -11.62
C LEU A 148 54.07 -40.63 -10.53
N PHE A 149 53.89 -41.44 -9.49
CA PHE A 149 53.03 -41.07 -8.35
C PHE A 149 53.52 -39.79 -7.65
N GLU A 150 54.83 -39.57 -7.61
CA GLU A 150 55.46 -38.38 -7.05
C GLU A 150 55.11 -37.10 -7.82
N ASP A 151 54.99 -37.19 -9.15
CA ASP A 151 54.66 -36.04 -10.01
C ASP A 151 53.22 -35.57 -9.76
N LEU A 152 52.29 -36.52 -9.55
CA LEU A 152 50.91 -36.24 -9.18
C LEU A 152 50.83 -35.54 -7.82
N ILE A 153 51.56 -36.05 -6.83
CA ILE A 153 51.60 -35.44 -5.49
C ILE A 153 52.15 -34.02 -5.56
N GLU A 154 53.16 -33.78 -6.39
CA GLU A 154 53.77 -32.47 -6.53
C GLU A 154 52.78 -31.43 -7.09
N CYS A 155 51.97 -31.79 -8.10
CA CYS A 155 50.94 -30.88 -8.63
C CYS A 155 49.94 -30.43 -7.55
N PHE A 156 49.42 -31.36 -6.76
CA PHE A 156 48.53 -31.02 -5.64
C PHE A 156 49.25 -30.21 -4.56
N ARG A 157 50.51 -30.55 -4.26
CA ARG A 157 51.31 -29.88 -3.22
C ARG A 157 51.60 -28.43 -3.59
N ASP A 158 51.92 -28.14 -4.84
CA ASP A 158 52.26 -26.78 -5.27
C ASP A 158 51.05 -25.85 -5.27
N ILE A 159 49.87 -26.36 -5.64
CA ILE A 159 48.64 -25.57 -5.57
C ILE A 159 48.21 -25.35 -4.13
N TRP A 160 48.39 -26.35 -3.25
CA TRP A 160 48.04 -26.24 -1.82
C TRP A 160 48.86 -25.16 -1.10
N LYS A 161 50.05 -24.79 -1.59
CA LYS A 161 50.88 -23.71 -0.99
C LYS A 161 50.27 -22.31 -1.14
N ASN A 162 49.24 -22.14 -1.96
CA ASN A 162 48.59 -20.84 -2.13
C ASN A 162 47.69 -20.54 -0.92
N ASN A 163 47.88 -19.37 -0.29
CA ASN A 163 47.12 -18.90 0.88
C ASN A 163 45.59 -18.92 0.67
N GLN A 164 45.11 -18.90 -0.58
CA GLN A 164 43.67 -19.06 -0.90
C GLN A 164 43.09 -20.42 -0.49
N PHE A 165 43.92 -21.42 -0.20
CA PHE A 165 43.53 -22.77 0.20
C PHE A 165 43.89 -23.09 1.67
N ASP A 166 44.16 -22.06 2.49
CA ASP A 166 44.35 -22.23 3.92
C ASP A 166 43.06 -22.81 4.55
N GLY A 167 43.20 -23.91 5.29
CA GLY A 167 42.06 -24.60 5.91
C GLY A 167 41.25 -25.51 4.97
N LEU A 168 41.74 -25.83 3.77
CA LEU A 168 41.04 -26.67 2.77
C LEU A 168 40.50 -28.01 3.32
N SER A 169 41.13 -28.60 4.34
CA SER A 169 40.62 -29.81 5.00
C SER A 169 39.25 -29.62 5.66
N LEU A 170 38.99 -28.44 6.23
CA LEU A 170 37.67 -28.06 6.77
C LEU A 170 36.66 -27.85 5.63
N CYS A 171 37.11 -27.33 4.49
CA CYS A 171 36.27 -27.18 3.32
C CYS A 171 35.80 -28.54 2.79
N PHE A 172 36.71 -29.51 2.64
CA PHE A 172 36.35 -30.89 2.25
C PHE A 172 35.35 -31.52 3.23
N GLU A 173 35.57 -31.38 4.54
CA GLU A 173 34.69 -31.92 5.57
C GLU A 173 33.28 -31.32 5.48
N SER A 174 33.20 -29.99 5.45
CA SER A 174 31.94 -29.25 5.40
C SER A 174 31.17 -29.52 4.11
N SER A 175 31.86 -29.58 2.97
CA SER A 175 31.26 -29.88 1.68
C SER A 175 30.77 -31.32 1.57
N ALA A 176 31.49 -32.29 2.15
CA ALA A 176 31.07 -33.68 2.19
C ALA A 176 29.81 -33.87 3.05
N LEU A 177 29.77 -33.26 4.23
CA LEU A 177 28.63 -33.38 5.16
C LEU A 177 27.35 -32.76 4.61
N SER A 178 27.45 -31.65 3.86
CA SER A 178 26.30 -30.95 3.30
C SER A 178 26.01 -31.26 1.83
N LEU A 179 26.65 -32.28 1.24
CA LEU A 179 26.57 -32.60 -0.19
C LEU A 179 25.13 -32.81 -0.69
N ALA A 180 24.30 -33.53 0.07
CA ALA A 180 22.92 -33.82 -0.32
C ALA A 180 22.10 -32.54 -0.46
N SER A 181 22.29 -31.59 0.47
CA SER A 181 21.68 -30.28 0.39
C SER A 181 22.23 -29.51 -0.82
N ILE A 182 23.55 -29.41 -1.00
CA ILE A 182 24.15 -28.72 -2.16
C ILE A 182 23.63 -29.26 -3.50
N LYS A 183 23.47 -30.58 -3.63
CA LYS A 183 22.88 -31.23 -4.83
C LYS A 183 21.43 -30.82 -5.06
N ARG A 184 20.61 -30.84 -4.01
CA ARG A 184 19.20 -30.39 -4.10
C ARG A 184 19.13 -28.93 -4.55
N ILE A 185 20.01 -28.11 -4.00
CA ILE A 185 20.09 -26.69 -4.30
C ILE A 185 20.41 -26.46 -5.77
N HIS A 186 21.44 -27.13 -6.25
CA HIS A 186 21.85 -27.09 -7.64
C HIS A 186 20.70 -27.49 -8.59
N LEU A 187 19.99 -28.57 -8.28
CA LEU A 187 18.85 -29.04 -9.08
C LEU A 187 17.71 -28.01 -9.14
N GLU A 188 17.31 -27.47 -7.99
CA GLU A 188 16.24 -26.46 -7.91
C GLU A 188 16.59 -25.18 -8.69
N LEU A 189 17.86 -24.77 -8.66
CA LEU A 189 18.36 -23.63 -9.42
C LEU A 189 18.38 -23.92 -10.93
N THR A 190 18.91 -25.07 -11.34
CA THR A 190 18.99 -25.44 -12.76
C THR A 190 17.59 -25.51 -13.41
N ASP A 191 16.59 -26.05 -12.70
CA ASP A 191 15.21 -26.11 -13.19
C ASP A 191 14.56 -24.72 -13.30
N LYS A 192 14.72 -23.86 -12.29
CA LYS A 192 14.21 -22.48 -12.31
C LYS A 192 14.90 -21.64 -13.38
N GLU A 193 16.21 -21.78 -13.55
CA GLU A 193 16.99 -21.04 -14.55
C GLU A 193 16.64 -21.44 -15.97
N GLN A 194 16.49 -22.74 -16.23
CA GLN A 194 15.99 -23.22 -17.51
C GLN A 194 14.56 -22.72 -17.76
N SER A 195 13.71 -22.67 -16.72
CA SER A 195 12.35 -22.13 -16.83
C SER A 195 12.35 -20.64 -17.19
N LYS A 196 13.15 -19.79 -16.52
CA LYS A 196 13.28 -18.35 -16.82
C LYS A 196 13.83 -18.10 -18.22
N ARG A 197 14.87 -18.84 -18.64
CA ARG A 197 15.43 -18.75 -20.01
C ARG A 197 14.42 -19.14 -21.07
N ARG A 198 13.63 -20.21 -20.84
CA ARG A 198 12.52 -20.59 -21.73
C ARG A 198 11.47 -19.48 -21.80
N ARG A 199 11.07 -18.92 -20.66
CA ARG A 199 10.08 -17.83 -20.61
C ARG A 199 10.54 -16.59 -21.38
N ILE A 200 11.81 -16.20 -21.29
CA ILE A 200 12.40 -15.11 -22.11
C ILE A 200 12.31 -15.45 -23.61
N ALA A 201 12.67 -16.68 -23.98
CA ALA A 201 12.60 -17.12 -25.37
C ALA A 201 11.16 -17.14 -25.90
N ASP A 202 10.20 -17.63 -25.11
CA ASP A 202 8.78 -17.70 -25.47
C ASP A 202 8.19 -16.30 -25.70
N ILE A 203 8.53 -15.33 -24.82
CA ILE A 203 8.10 -13.93 -24.96
C ILE A 203 8.66 -13.31 -26.25
N LEU A 204 9.94 -13.55 -26.57
CA LEU A 204 10.54 -13.02 -27.80
C LEU A 204 10.04 -13.73 -29.06
N GLN A 205 9.66 -14.99 -28.98
CA GLN A 205 9.25 -15.77 -30.15
C GLN A 205 7.92 -15.26 -30.69
N LYS A 206 6.89 -15.13 -29.85
CA LYS A 206 5.59 -14.61 -30.27
C LYS A 206 4.74 -14.13 -29.10
N SER A 207 4.91 -12.86 -28.73
CA SER A 207 4.10 -12.17 -27.73
C SER A 207 3.24 -11.07 -28.34
N ASN A 208 2.08 -10.83 -27.74
CA ASN A 208 1.22 -9.71 -28.10
C ASN A 208 0.95 -8.87 -26.85
N ILE A 209 1.33 -7.60 -26.91
CA ILE A 209 1.43 -6.74 -25.73
C ILE A 209 0.31 -5.71 -25.78
N GLY A 210 -0.49 -5.67 -24.72
CA GLY A 210 -1.45 -4.61 -24.46
C GLY A 210 -1.06 -3.83 -23.21
N PHE A 211 -1.60 -2.62 -23.09
CA PHE A 211 -1.48 -1.82 -21.87
C PHE A 211 -2.82 -1.81 -21.13
N VAL A 212 -2.76 -1.87 -19.81
CA VAL A 212 -3.95 -1.87 -18.95
C VAL A 212 -3.85 -0.78 -17.90
N LEU A 213 -5.02 -0.27 -17.51
CA LEU A 213 -5.16 0.67 -16.42
C LEU A 213 -5.64 -0.08 -15.18
N LEU A 214 -4.81 -0.09 -14.14
CA LEU A 214 -5.13 -0.68 -12.85
C LEU A 214 -5.50 0.42 -11.85
N GLY A 215 -6.47 0.11 -11.00
CA GLY A 215 -6.92 1.00 -9.93
C GLY A 215 -7.96 2.03 -10.39
N HIS A 216 -8.94 2.29 -9.52
CA HIS A 216 -9.96 3.33 -9.75
C HIS A 216 -9.54 4.71 -9.18
N HIS A 217 -8.59 4.74 -8.23
CA HIS A 217 -8.25 5.93 -7.44
C HIS A 217 -6.74 6.26 -7.54
N GLU A 218 -5.87 5.26 -7.32
CA GLU A 218 -4.47 5.31 -7.73
C GLU A 218 -4.33 4.67 -9.10
N ILE A 219 -4.23 5.50 -10.13
CA ILE A 219 -4.17 5.06 -11.52
C ILE A 219 -2.74 4.61 -11.84
N ILE A 220 -2.60 3.31 -12.07
CA ILE A 220 -1.32 2.65 -12.39
C ILE A 220 -1.45 2.02 -13.77
N PHE A 221 -0.54 2.37 -14.68
CA PHE A 221 -0.43 1.68 -15.96
C PHE A 221 0.40 0.40 -15.77
N ASP A 222 -0.09 -0.70 -16.31
CA ASP A 222 0.61 -1.98 -16.36
C ASP A 222 0.47 -2.58 -17.77
N ILE A 223 1.05 -3.75 -17.96
CA ILE A 223 1.00 -4.49 -19.22
C ILE A 223 0.18 -5.77 -19.09
N ASP A 224 -0.32 -6.21 -20.23
CA ASP A 224 -0.86 -7.55 -20.45
C ASP A 224 -0.11 -8.18 -21.62
N VAL A 225 0.53 -9.32 -21.40
CA VAL A 225 1.29 -10.04 -22.44
C VAL A 225 0.59 -11.36 -22.76
N LYS A 226 0.08 -11.49 -23.98
CA LYS A 226 -0.50 -12.74 -24.48
C LYS A 226 0.51 -13.53 -25.33
N LEU A 227 0.81 -14.75 -24.90
CA LEU A 227 1.65 -15.68 -25.67
C LEU A 227 0.80 -16.49 -26.64
N SER A 228 1.16 -16.49 -27.92
CA SER A 228 0.47 -17.29 -28.93
C SER A 228 1.08 -18.68 -29.01
N ASN A 229 0.57 -19.65 -28.25
CA ASN A 229 1.05 -21.03 -28.34
C ASN A 229 0.73 -21.65 -29.71
N GLN A 230 1.76 -22.04 -30.48
CA GLN A 230 1.60 -22.70 -31.80
C GLN A 230 1.28 -24.21 -31.71
N GLN A 231 0.87 -24.76 -30.56
CA GLN A 231 0.67 -26.23 -30.41
C GLN A 231 -0.67 -26.65 -29.82
N GLN A 232 -1.76 -25.94 -30.11
CA GLN A 232 -3.09 -26.53 -29.95
C GLN A 232 -3.83 -26.48 -31.29
N GLN A 233 -3.78 -27.61 -31.98
CA GLN A 233 -4.76 -27.92 -33.01
C GLN A 233 -6.15 -27.77 -32.39
N ALA A 234 -6.99 -27.05 -33.13
CA ALA A 234 -8.39 -26.82 -32.84
C ALA A 234 -9.08 -28.10 -32.34
N THR A 235 -9.30 -28.17 -31.04
CA THR A 235 -10.47 -28.84 -30.48
C THR A 235 -11.20 -27.78 -29.68
N THR A 236 -12.46 -27.60 -30.05
CA THR A 236 -13.42 -26.68 -29.47
C THR A 236 -13.52 -26.89 -27.95
N ASP A 237 -13.58 -25.77 -27.23
CA ASP A 237 -14.02 -25.63 -25.82
C ASP A 237 -12.97 -25.63 -24.69
N ASP A 238 -11.67 -25.54 -24.96
CA ASP A 238 -10.69 -25.21 -23.91
C ASP A 238 -10.33 -23.72 -23.95
N GLU A 239 -10.75 -23.00 -22.89
CA GLU A 239 -10.33 -21.63 -22.57
C GLU A 239 -8.81 -21.50 -22.77
N GLN A 240 -8.39 -20.58 -23.63
CA GLN A 240 -6.99 -20.17 -23.74
C GLN A 240 -6.51 -19.86 -22.33
N LYS A 241 -5.59 -20.68 -21.78
CA LYS A 241 -4.93 -20.37 -20.52
C LYS A 241 -4.10 -19.11 -20.71
N GLU A 242 -4.74 -17.95 -20.51
CA GLU A 242 -4.11 -16.65 -20.50
C GLU A 242 -3.12 -16.64 -19.34
N GLN A 243 -1.82 -16.64 -19.67
CA GLN A 243 -0.79 -16.36 -18.68
C GLN A 243 -0.69 -14.85 -18.55
N ASN A 244 -1.21 -14.30 -17.45
CA ASN A 244 -1.04 -12.89 -17.13
C ASN A 244 0.42 -12.65 -16.71
N ILE A 245 1.19 -11.99 -17.56
CA ILE A 245 2.55 -11.52 -17.25
C ILE A 245 2.46 -10.02 -16.98
N THR A 246 2.85 -9.62 -15.77
CA THR A 246 2.88 -8.22 -15.33
C THR A 246 4.20 -7.54 -15.69
N PHE A 247 4.28 -6.21 -15.58
CA PHE A 247 5.56 -5.51 -15.76
C PHE A 247 6.60 -5.92 -14.71
N ALA A 248 6.16 -6.24 -13.48
CA ALA A 248 7.05 -6.73 -12.43
C ALA A 248 7.75 -8.03 -12.84
N ASP A 249 7.01 -8.96 -13.46
CA ASP A 249 7.57 -10.20 -14.00
C ASP A 249 8.60 -9.92 -15.11
N LEU A 250 8.31 -9.00 -16.04
CA LEU A 250 9.24 -8.65 -17.10
C LEU A 250 10.50 -7.97 -16.57
N SER A 251 10.37 -7.11 -15.56
CA SER A 251 11.49 -6.43 -14.92
C SER A 251 12.43 -7.44 -14.24
N GLU A 252 11.87 -8.43 -13.52
CA GLU A 252 12.67 -9.52 -12.93
C GLU A 252 13.40 -10.32 -14.01
N LEU A 253 12.71 -10.68 -15.10
CA LEU A 253 13.32 -11.40 -16.22
C LEU A 253 14.41 -10.56 -16.91
N ARG A 254 14.25 -9.24 -17.00
CA ARG A 254 15.26 -8.33 -17.57
C ARG A 254 16.53 -8.31 -16.73
N ASP A 255 16.40 -8.19 -15.41
CA ASP A 255 17.55 -8.18 -14.51
C ASP A 255 18.27 -9.52 -14.55
N ARG A 256 17.53 -10.64 -14.66
CA ARG A 256 18.16 -11.94 -14.91
C ARG A 256 18.84 -12.01 -16.27
N ALA A 257 18.23 -11.49 -17.33
CA ALA A 257 18.84 -11.45 -18.67
C ALA A 257 20.16 -10.66 -18.67
N ARG A 258 20.26 -9.55 -17.93
CA ARG A 258 21.50 -8.77 -17.74
C ARG A 258 22.60 -9.59 -17.06
N LEU A 259 22.25 -10.36 -16.02
CA LEU A 259 23.20 -11.23 -15.33
C LEU A 259 23.74 -12.33 -16.26
N LEU A 260 22.86 -12.93 -17.06
CA LEU A 260 23.23 -13.96 -18.04
C LEU A 260 24.10 -13.41 -19.17
N GLU A 261 23.84 -12.18 -19.63
CA GLU A 261 24.69 -11.50 -20.59
C GLU A 261 26.08 -11.22 -20.00
N TYR A 262 26.15 -10.76 -18.74
CA TYR A 262 27.41 -10.47 -18.07
C TYR A 262 28.27 -11.72 -17.85
N SER A 263 27.70 -12.82 -17.35
CA SER A 263 28.43 -14.07 -17.13
C SER A 263 29.02 -14.64 -18.42
N SER A 264 28.24 -14.59 -19.51
CA SER A 264 28.66 -15.06 -20.83
C SER A 264 29.83 -14.26 -21.41
N ASN A 265 29.88 -12.95 -21.15
CA ASN A 265 30.98 -12.08 -21.60
C ASN A 265 32.28 -12.29 -20.80
N VAL A 266 32.19 -12.63 -19.51
CA VAL A 266 33.35 -12.81 -18.63
C VAL A 266 34.07 -14.14 -18.89
N GLN A 267 33.33 -15.20 -19.23
CA GLN A 267 33.91 -16.55 -19.31
C GLN A 267 34.53 -16.92 -20.65
N LYS A 268 34.39 -16.12 -21.73
CA LYS A 268 34.84 -16.48 -23.10
C LYS A 268 34.52 -17.94 -23.48
N ALA A 269 33.43 -18.49 -22.93
CA ALA A 269 32.95 -19.81 -23.32
C ALA A 269 32.33 -19.70 -24.72
N ASP A 270 32.37 -20.79 -25.50
CA ASP A 270 31.71 -20.95 -26.80
C ASP A 270 30.15 -20.89 -26.67
N HIS A 271 29.62 -19.82 -26.09
CA HIS A 271 28.19 -19.53 -26.09
C HIS A 271 27.82 -18.95 -27.45
N ASN A 272 26.77 -19.51 -28.06
CA ASN A 272 26.25 -19.07 -29.34
C ASN A 272 25.97 -17.56 -29.30
N GLU A 273 26.64 -16.79 -30.16
CA GLU A 273 26.45 -15.34 -30.33
C GLU A 273 24.97 -14.95 -30.52
N ARG A 274 24.18 -15.87 -31.08
CA ARG A 274 22.72 -15.76 -31.25
C ARG A 274 21.93 -15.72 -29.94
N ASP A 275 22.36 -16.40 -28.88
CA ASP A 275 21.65 -16.41 -27.60
C ASP A 275 21.94 -15.13 -26.80
N ILE A 276 23.16 -14.58 -26.92
CA ILE A 276 23.50 -13.25 -26.37
C ILE A 276 22.69 -12.16 -27.08
N ASP A 277 22.56 -12.22 -28.41
CA ASP A 277 21.73 -11.27 -29.18
C ASP A 277 20.25 -11.31 -28.75
N LYS A 278 19.69 -12.50 -28.48
CA LYS A 278 18.33 -12.63 -27.93
C LYS A 278 18.19 -11.96 -26.56
N LEU A 279 19.16 -12.15 -25.65
CA LEU A 279 19.12 -11.50 -24.33
C LEU A 279 19.16 -9.97 -24.46
N ARG A 280 20.01 -9.43 -25.34
CA ARG A 280 20.05 -7.98 -25.62
C ARG A 280 18.72 -7.44 -26.15
N LYS A 281 18.13 -8.15 -27.11
CA LYS A 281 16.80 -7.82 -27.66
C LYS A 281 15.73 -7.82 -26.58
N PHE A 282 15.76 -8.79 -25.66
CA PHE A 282 14.83 -8.83 -24.53
C PHE A 282 15.03 -7.65 -23.57
N ILE A 283 16.27 -7.31 -23.23
CA ILE A 283 16.57 -6.16 -22.35
C ILE A 283 16.06 -4.86 -22.98
N GLN A 284 16.35 -4.63 -24.26
CA GLN A 284 15.87 -3.46 -24.99
C GLN A 284 14.34 -3.44 -25.05
N PHE A 285 13.72 -4.58 -25.32
CA PHE A 285 12.28 -4.74 -25.33
C PHE A 285 11.62 -4.30 -24.02
N VAL A 286 12.09 -4.83 -22.87
CA VAL A 286 11.52 -4.48 -21.55
C VAL A 286 11.76 -3.00 -21.22
N SER A 287 12.90 -2.42 -21.62
CA SER A 287 13.15 -0.98 -21.47
C SER A 287 12.19 -0.11 -22.29
N VAL A 288 11.83 -0.52 -23.51
CA VAL A 288 10.84 0.21 -24.32
C VAL A 288 9.46 0.15 -23.66
N VAL A 289 9.07 -1.01 -23.12
CA VAL A 289 7.82 -1.18 -22.37
C VAL A 289 7.78 -0.24 -21.16
N GLU A 290 8.85 -0.18 -20.36
CA GLU A 290 8.96 0.71 -19.20
C GLU A 290 8.77 2.19 -19.59
N ILE A 291 9.49 2.66 -20.62
CA ILE A 291 9.36 4.04 -21.13
C ILE A 291 7.94 4.30 -21.65
N THR A 292 7.30 3.32 -22.30
CA THR A 292 5.93 3.47 -22.79
C THR A 292 4.95 3.63 -21.62
N LEU A 293 5.08 2.82 -20.55
CA LEU A 293 4.26 2.93 -19.35
C LEU A 293 4.42 4.29 -18.66
N GLU A 294 5.66 4.77 -18.54
CA GLU A 294 5.96 6.10 -17.99
C GLU A 294 5.34 7.22 -18.85
N THR A 295 5.46 7.12 -20.18
CA THR A 295 4.92 8.10 -21.13
C THR A 295 3.39 8.12 -21.12
N LEU A 296 2.74 6.95 -21.08
CA LEU A 296 1.29 6.84 -20.94
C LEU A 296 0.81 7.42 -19.60
N THR A 297 1.54 7.14 -18.51
CA THR A 297 1.26 7.73 -17.19
C THR A 297 1.36 9.26 -17.22
N ALA A 298 2.37 9.80 -17.90
CA ALA A 298 2.54 11.25 -18.05
C ALA A 298 1.46 11.87 -18.94
N LEU A 299 1.09 11.25 -20.06
CA LEU A 299 -0.02 11.66 -20.92
C LEU A 299 -1.35 11.65 -20.16
N TYR A 300 -1.58 10.62 -19.35
CA TYR A 300 -2.77 10.52 -18.50
C TYR A 300 -2.82 11.65 -17.48
N ARG A 301 -1.72 11.91 -16.76
CA ARG A 301 -1.63 12.98 -15.75
C ARG A 301 -1.76 14.38 -16.36
N THR A 302 -1.21 14.59 -17.56
CA THR A 302 -1.32 15.86 -18.31
C THR A 302 -2.68 15.98 -19.03
N GLY A 303 -3.48 14.92 -19.05
CA GLY A 303 -4.86 14.93 -19.55
C GLY A 303 -4.97 14.87 -21.06
N HIS A 304 -4.07 14.17 -21.77
CA HIS A 304 -4.25 13.97 -23.20
C HIS A 304 -5.36 12.93 -23.48
N PRO A 305 -6.37 13.21 -24.31
CA PRO A 305 -7.56 12.35 -24.44
C PRO A 305 -7.30 11.05 -25.22
N SER A 306 -6.17 10.92 -25.92
CA SER A 306 -5.84 9.70 -26.68
C SER A 306 -5.39 8.53 -25.82
N VAL A 307 -5.18 8.70 -24.51
CA VAL A 307 -4.66 7.61 -23.66
C VAL A 307 -5.56 6.37 -23.71
N SER A 308 -6.89 6.54 -23.82
CA SER A 308 -7.84 5.43 -23.94
C SER A 308 -7.57 4.54 -25.16
N THR A 309 -7.04 5.09 -26.25
CA THR A 309 -6.80 4.33 -27.49
C THR A 309 -5.61 3.39 -27.42
N PHE A 310 -4.77 3.53 -26.39
CA PHE A 310 -3.63 2.66 -26.15
C PHE A 310 -3.93 1.53 -25.16
N LEU A 311 -5.15 1.49 -24.59
CA LEU A 311 -5.58 0.44 -23.67
C LEU A 311 -5.96 -0.85 -24.43
N MET A 312 -5.84 -1.99 -23.74
CA MET A 312 -5.99 -3.36 -24.27
C MET A 312 -7.26 -3.62 -25.12
N GLN A 313 -8.33 -2.84 -24.91
CA GLN A 313 -9.57 -2.95 -25.69
C GLN A 313 -9.43 -2.44 -27.13
N GLU A 314 -8.46 -1.55 -27.39
CA GLU A 314 -8.31 -0.86 -28.67
C GLU A 314 -6.99 -1.16 -29.39
N LYS A 315 -5.87 -1.39 -28.67
CA LYS A 315 -4.56 -1.56 -29.31
C LYS A 315 -3.68 -2.61 -28.64
N ARG A 316 -3.00 -3.41 -29.45
CA ARG A 316 -1.96 -4.36 -29.04
C ARG A 316 -0.81 -4.38 -30.05
N PHE A 317 0.38 -4.72 -29.57
CA PHE A 317 1.63 -4.73 -30.32
C PHE A 317 2.20 -6.14 -30.42
N LEU A 318 2.37 -6.64 -31.64
CA LEU A 318 2.94 -7.95 -31.88
C LEU A 318 4.47 -7.87 -31.82
N CYS A 319 5.08 -8.68 -30.95
CA CYS A 319 6.51 -8.96 -31.02
C CYS A 319 6.72 -10.42 -31.48
N ALA A 320 7.42 -10.58 -32.61
CA ALA A 320 7.69 -11.88 -33.21
C ALA A 320 9.18 -12.02 -33.55
N ASP A 321 9.77 -13.14 -33.17
CA ASP A 321 11.20 -13.44 -33.38
C ASP A 321 12.16 -12.33 -32.90
N GLY A 322 11.80 -11.67 -31.80
CA GLY A 322 12.52 -10.54 -31.21
C GLY A 322 12.42 -9.22 -31.99
N ASN A 323 11.56 -9.13 -33.00
CA ASN A 323 11.21 -7.88 -33.65
C ASN A 323 10.03 -7.22 -32.95
N CYS A 324 10.28 -6.13 -32.23
CA CYS A 324 9.25 -5.32 -31.59
C CYS A 324 9.21 -3.88 -32.16
N ASN A 325 9.49 -3.69 -33.46
CA ASN A 325 9.57 -2.37 -34.10
C ASN A 325 8.28 -1.55 -33.96
N GLU A 326 7.10 -2.20 -34.03
CA GLU A 326 5.81 -1.51 -33.88
C GLU A 326 5.69 -0.82 -32.52
N LEU A 327 6.14 -1.49 -31.45
CA LEU A 327 6.15 -0.93 -30.10
C LEU A 327 7.17 0.23 -29.98
N ILE A 328 8.34 0.09 -30.59
CA ILE A 328 9.40 1.13 -30.59
C ILE A 328 8.94 2.39 -31.33
N GLU A 329 8.36 2.22 -32.52
CA GLU A 329 7.79 3.32 -33.31
C GLU A 329 6.66 4.00 -32.55
N ASN A 330 5.77 3.21 -31.94
CA ASN A 330 4.68 3.76 -31.12
C ASN A 330 5.18 4.51 -29.89
N ASN A 331 6.22 4.01 -29.21
CA ASN A 331 6.84 4.71 -28.08
C ASN A 331 7.41 6.07 -28.50
N THR A 332 8.02 6.15 -29.69
CA THR A 332 8.53 7.41 -30.24
C THR A 332 7.39 8.40 -30.48
N ILE A 333 6.29 7.93 -31.11
CA ILE A 333 5.09 8.74 -31.35
C ILE A 333 4.50 9.25 -30.02
N LEU A 334 4.39 8.39 -29.00
CA LEU A 334 3.86 8.77 -27.68
C LEU A 334 4.75 9.82 -27.00
N THR A 335 6.08 9.69 -27.13
CA THR A 335 7.03 10.64 -26.55
C THR A 335 6.92 12.00 -27.22
N ASP A 336 6.89 12.05 -28.56
CA ASP A 336 6.72 13.29 -29.33
C ASP A 336 5.36 13.96 -29.04
N LEU A 337 4.31 13.14 -28.88
CA LEU A 337 2.98 13.60 -28.50
C LEU A 337 2.98 14.24 -27.11
N LEU A 338 3.60 13.58 -26.12
CA LEU A 338 3.73 14.11 -24.77
C LEU A 338 4.47 15.44 -24.76
N ASP A 339 5.63 15.51 -25.41
CA ASP A 339 6.45 16.73 -25.49
C ASP A 339 5.69 17.90 -26.12
N THR A 340 4.92 17.63 -27.18
CA THR A 340 4.11 18.64 -27.87
C THR A 340 2.93 19.09 -27.00
N TRP A 341 2.22 18.14 -26.39
CA TRP A 341 1.09 18.40 -25.52
C TRP A 341 1.49 19.20 -24.29
N GLU A 342 2.58 18.82 -23.63
CA GLU A 342 3.12 19.52 -22.46
C GLU A 342 3.45 20.98 -22.79
N LYS A 343 4.15 21.24 -23.90
CA LYS A 343 4.45 22.61 -24.34
C LYS A 343 3.18 23.43 -24.54
N LYS A 344 2.15 22.86 -25.19
CA LYS A 344 0.86 23.55 -25.37
C LYS A 344 0.17 23.79 -24.03
N LEU A 345 0.05 22.77 -23.17
CA LEU A 345 -0.60 22.86 -21.86
C LEU A 345 0.05 23.96 -21.00
N PHE A 346 1.38 24.00 -20.95
CA PHE A 346 2.09 25.01 -20.14
C PHE A 346 1.97 26.41 -20.72
N THR A 347 1.93 26.55 -22.04
CA THR A 347 1.61 27.83 -22.69
C THR A 347 0.20 28.29 -22.32
N MET A 348 -0.77 27.36 -22.30
CA MET A 348 -2.14 27.64 -21.88
C MET A 348 -2.25 27.99 -20.40
N TYR A 349 -1.38 27.49 -19.52
CA TYR A 349 -1.34 27.90 -18.12
C TYR A 349 -0.91 29.36 -17.94
N GLU A 350 -0.13 29.93 -18.86
CA GLU A 350 0.25 31.35 -18.80
C GLU A 350 -0.91 32.27 -19.21
N THR A 351 -1.73 31.86 -20.18
CA THR A 351 -2.81 32.68 -20.74
C THR A 351 -4.16 32.43 -20.06
N HIS A 352 -4.40 31.21 -19.59
CA HIS A 352 -5.66 30.73 -19.01
C HIS A 352 -5.42 30.12 -17.62
N ASN A 353 -5.16 30.98 -16.64
CA ASN A 353 -4.85 30.59 -15.25
C ASN A 353 -5.87 29.62 -14.63
N ASN A 354 -7.14 29.62 -15.04
CA ASN A 354 -8.16 28.71 -14.52
C ASN A 354 -7.92 27.23 -14.86
N LEU A 355 -7.14 26.94 -15.91
CA LEU A 355 -6.78 25.56 -16.24
C LEU A 355 -5.82 24.94 -15.22
N THR A 356 -5.05 25.76 -14.50
CA THR A 356 -4.06 25.29 -13.52
C THR A 356 -4.66 24.56 -12.31
N TYR A 357 -5.98 24.67 -12.11
CA TYR A 357 -6.70 23.98 -11.04
C TYR A 357 -7.06 22.54 -11.42
N PHE A 358 -6.91 22.14 -12.68
CA PHE A 358 -7.34 20.85 -13.20
C PHE A 358 -6.18 20.05 -13.76
N THR A 359 -6.29 18.73 -13.69
CA THR A 359 -5.28 17.77 -14.17
C THR A 359 -5.97 16.54 -14.75
N GLY A 360 -5.29 15.82 -15.64
CA GLY A 360 -5.80 14.59 -16.22
C GLY A 360 -7.16 14.76 -16.89
N ASP A 361 -8.05 13.79 -16.65
CA ASP A 361 -9.39 13.77 -17.25
C ASP A 361 -10.32 14.89 -16.79
N GLN A 362 -9.93 15.69 -15.79
CA GLN A 362 -10.77 16.76 -15.24
C GLN A 362 -11.12 17.82 -16.29
N PHE A 363 -10.22 18.11 -17.24
CA PHE A 363 -10.52 19.01 -18.35
C PHE A 363 -11.73 18.51 -19.14
N TRP A 364 -11.75 17.21 -19.43
CA TRP A 364 -12.76 16.57 -20.27
C TRP A 364 -14.07 16.33 -19.51
N LEU A 365 -14.02 16.07 -18.19
CA LEU A 365 -15.21 16.02 -17.35
C LEU A 365 -15.94 17.38 -17.28
N ILE A 366 -15.20 18.49 -17.26
CA ILE A 366 -15.79 19.83 -17.30
C ILE A 366 -16.36 20.12 -18.69
N GLU A 367 -15.61 19.81 -19.75
CA GLU A 367 -16.09 19.98 -21.12
C GLU A 367 -17.36 19.15 -21.37
N GLN A 368 -17.38 17.88 -21.00
CA GLN A 368 -18.55 17.00 -21.12
C GLN A 368 -19.76 17.58 -20.40
N TYR A 369 -19.59 18.11 -19.18
CA TYR A 369 -20.66 18.76 -18.43
C TYR A 369 -21.23 20.00 -19.16
N ILE A 370 -20.36 20.84 -19.73
CA ILE A 370 -20.76 22.08 -20.43
C ILE A 370 -21.47 21.78 -21.75
N TYR A 371 -21.00 20.78 -22.50
CA TYR A 371 -21.46 20.52 -23.86
C TYR A 371 -22.62 19.52 -23.97
N ASN A 372 -22.77 18.61 -23.00
CA ASN A 372 -23.78 17.55 -23.05
C ASN A 372 -24.93 17.80 -22.05
N PRO A 373 -26.11 18.27 -22.51
CA PRO A 373 -27.25 18.54 -21.64
C PRO A 373 -27.74 17.32 -20.84
N SER A 374 -27.54 16.11 -21.35
CA SER A 374 -27.92 14.88 -20.65
C SER A 374 -26.99 14.55 -19.47
N ALA A 375 -25.75 15.06 -19.50
CA ALA A 375 -24.75 14.91 -18.44
C ALA A 375 -24.73 16.10 -17.48
N SER A 376 -25.45 17.19 -17.77
CA SER A 376 -25.47 18.43 -16.97
C SER A 376 -26.30 18.31 -15.68
N THR A 377 -26.07 17.25 -14.89
CA THR A 377 -26.69 17.06 -13.57
C THR A 377 -25.82 17.65 -12.46
N VAL A 378 -26.44 18.04 -11.34
CA VAL A 378 -25.73 18.52 -10.15
C VAL A 378 -24.87 17.44 -9.48
N SER A 379 -25.05 16.17 -9.85
CA SER A 379 -24.21 15.05 -9.38
C SER A 379 -22.97 14.80 -10.26
N HIS A 380 -22.87 15.46 -11.41
CA HIS A 380 -21.79 15.25 -12.36
C HIS A 380 -20.46 15.80 -11.83
N PRO A 381 -19.31 15.11 -11.99
CA PRO A 381 -18.01 15.58 -11.50
C PRO A 381 -17.64 17.00 -11.98
N GLY A 382 -17.92 17.30 -13.25
CA GLY A 382 -17.69 18.62 -13.85
C GLY A 382 -18.39 19.78 -13.13
N PHE A 383 -19.60 19.57 -12.58
CA PHE A 383 -20.31 20.58 -11.78
C PHE A 383 -19.51 20.97 -10.54
N HIS A 384 -19.03 19.97 -9.79
CA HIS A 384 -18.27 20.19 -8.56
C HIS A 384 -16.88 20.77 -8.81
N LEU A 385 -16.22 20.38 -9.91
CA LEU A 385 -14.94 20.95 -10.31
C LEU A 385 -15.05 22.45 -10.62
N LEU A 386 -16.12 22.88 -11.29
CA LEU A 386 -16.40 24.29 -11.56
C LEU A 386 -16.73 25.06 -10.26
N ARG A 387 -17.58 24.50 -9.39
CA ARG A 387 -17.90 25.09 -8.08
C ARG A 387 -16.67 25.23 -7.18
N PHE A 388 -15.74 24.26 -7.23
CA PHE A 388 -14.49 24.29 -6.46
C PHE A 388 -13.63 25.52 -6.76
N ILE A 389 -13.65 26.02 -8.00
CA ILE A 389 -12.91 27.23 -8.40
C ILE A 389 -13.78 28.51 -8.38
N ASP A 390 -14.94 28.45 -7.72
CA ASP A 390 -15.97 29.49 -7.62
C ASP A 390 -16.57 29.94 -8.97
N ILE A 391 -16.67 29.04 -9.95
CA ILE A 391 -17.45 29.29 -11.17
C ILE A 391 -18.84 28.70 -10.96
N ASN A 392 -19.88 29.51 -11.18
CA ASN A 392 -21.25 29.01 -11.20
C ASN A 392 -21.48 28.23 -12.51
N PRO A 393 -21.72 26.90 -12.46
CA PRO A 393 -21.86 26.11 -13.69
C PRO A 393 -23.03 26.58 -14.57
N GLU A 394 -24.09 27.10 -13.96
CA GLU A 394 -25.29 27.59 -14.64
C GLU A 394 -25.07 28.91 -15.40
N SER A 395 -24.01 29.67 -15.09
CA SER A 395 -23.72 30.92 -15.80
C SER A 395 -22.97 30.70 -17.12
N ILE A 396 -22.50 29.49 -17.38
CA ILE A 396 -21.75 29.16 -18.59
C ILE A 396 -22.74 28.95 -19.74
N LYS A 397 -22.72 29.86 -20.72
CA LYS A 397 -23.48 29.66 -21.96
C LYS A 397 -22.90 28.50 -22.74
N LYS A 398 -23.77 27.59 -23.19
CA LYS A 398 -23.38 26.48 -24.06
C LYS A 398 -22.70 27.03 -25.33
N PRO A 399 -21.49 26.57 -25.68
CA PRO A 399 -20.80 27.06 -26.86
C PRO A 399 -21.44 26.50 -28.15
N ASP A 400 -21.47 27.31 -29.21
CA ASP A 400 -22.06 26.93 -30.51
C ASP A 400 -21.15 26.00 -31.33
N LYS A 401 -19.84 26.00 -31.03
CA LYS A 401 -18.82 25.25 -31.78
C LYS A 401 -18.18 24.17 -30.91
N GLN A 402 -18.13 22.96 -31.45
CA GLN A 402 -17.29 21.87 -30.96
C GLN A 402 -16.01 21.79 -31.78
N PHE A 403 -14.92 21.39 -31.13
CA PHE A 403 -13.61 21.23 -31.73
C PHE A 403 -13.20 19.76 -31.59
N ASP A 404 -12.56 19.21 -32.61
CA ASP A 404 -12.13 17.80 -32.60
C ASP A 404 -10.72 17.65 -32.03
N LYS A 405 -9.83 18.60 -32.33
CA LYS A 405 -8.42 18.55 -31.92
C LYS A 405 -8.27 18.83 -30.41
N PRO A 406 -7.51 18.02 -29.66
CA PRO A 406 -7.31 18.21 -28.21
C PRO A 406 -6.82 19.61 -27.83
N GLU A 407 -5.92 20.19 -28.62
CA GLU A 407 -5.32 21.50 -28.36
C GLU A 407 -6.33 22.62 -28.48
N ASP A 408 -7.17 22.58 -29.52
CA ASP A 408 -8.23 23.56 -29.77
C ASP A 408 -9.34 23.44 -28.71
N ARG A 409 -9.66 22.20 -28.29
CA ARG A 409 -10.60 21.93 -27.21
C ARG A 409 -10.13 22.53 -25.89
N LEU A 410 -8.86 22.30 -25.52
CA LEU A 410 -8.25 22.84 -24.30
C LEU A 410 -8.23 24.38 -24.31
N GLU A 411 -7.85 24.99 -25.43
CA GLU A 411 -7.81 26.46 -25.57
C GLU A 411 -9.21 27.08 -25.48
N ASN A 412 -10.19 26.45 -26.12
CA ASN A 412 -11.58 26.86 -26.01
C ASN A 412 -12.11 26.73 -24.58
N LEU A 413 -11.84 25.61 -23.89
CA LEU A 413 -12.18 25.43 -22.48
C LEU A 413 -11.54 26.53 -21.62
N GLY A 414 -10.23 26.79 -21.78
CA GLY A 414 -9.52 27.85 -21.08
C GLY A 414 -10.15 29.24 -21.30
N SER A 415 -10.53 29.54 -22.54
CA SER A 415 -11.21 30.78 -22.91
C SER A 415 -12.60 30.90 -22.27
N LEU A 416 -13.40 29.83 -22.25
CA LEU A 416 -14.72 29.81 -21.63
C LEU A 416 -14.64 30.07 -20.12
N LEU A 417 -13.73 29.38 -19.43
CA LEU A 417 -13.54 29.53 -17.99
C LEU A 417 -13.00 30.92 -17.63
N SER A 418 -12.15 31.50 -18.48
CA SER A 418 -11.58 32.84 -18.25
C SER A 418 -12.66 33.94 -18.34
N LYS A 419 -13.65 33.79 -19.22
CA LYS A 419 -14.77 34.75 -19.39
C LYS A 419 -15.73 34.81 -18.19
N GLN A 420 -15.74 33.79 -17.34
CA GLN A 420 -16.64 33.74 -16.17
C GLN A 420 -16.15 34.59 -14.99
N ARG A 421 -14.93 35.14 -15.06
CA ARG A 421 -14.40 36.03 -14.02
C ARG A 421 -14.65 37.49 -14.37
N PRO A 422 -15.19 38.32 -13.46
CA PRO A 422 -15.32 39.75 -13.69
C PRO A 422 -13.95 40.40 -13.90
N GLU A 423 -13.81 41.17 -14.99
CA GLU A 423 -12.66 42.03 -15.24
C GLU A 423 -12.50 43.02 -14.07
N GLY A 424 -11.41 42.92 -13.30
CA GLY A 424 -11.07 43.85 -12.21
C GLY A 424 -10.86 43.23 -10.82
N PHE A 425 -11.21 41.96 -10.59
CA PHE A 425 -11.01 41.31 -9.28
C PHE A 425 -9.52 41.02 -8.99
N LEU A 426 -8.70 40.80 -10.02
CA LEU A 426 -7.27 40.49 -9.89
C LEU A 426 -6.38 41.74 -9.69
N GLN A 427 -6.86 42.94 -10.05
CA GLN A 427 -6.01 44.15 -10.08
C GLN A 427 -5.95 44.92 -8.76
N LYS A 428 -6.82 44.64 -7.77
CA LYS A 428 -6.90 45.42 -6.52
C LYS A 428 -6.25 44.77 -5.28
N GLU A 429 -5.74 43.54 -5.37
CA GLU A 429 -5.08 42.86 -4.23
C GLU A 429 -3.58 43.23 -4.04
N ASN A 430 -3.03 44.08 -4.92
CA ASN A 430 -1.58 44.21 -5.11
C ASN A 430 -1.03 45.62 -4.89
N LEU A 431 -0.69 45.96 -3.64
CA LEU A 431 0.34 46.96 -3.33
C LEU A 431 1.11 46.56 -2.04
N LYS A 432 2.21 45.79 -2.21
CA LYS A 432 3.46 45.67 -1.41
C LYS A 432 4.02 44.23 -1.38
N ASN A 433 5.33 44.11 -1.61
CA ASN A 433 6.11 42.87 -1.80
C ASN A 433 6.11 41.95 -0.57
N GLU A 434 5.63 40.71 -0.72
CA GLU A 434 5.96 39.57 0.15
C GLU A 434 6.11 38.34 -0.74
N LYS A 435 7.26 37.64 -0.70
CA LYS A 435 7.64 36.65 -1.72
C LYS A 435 7.15 35.23 -1.39
N ILE A 436 7.56 34.67 -0.26
CA ILE A 436 7.03 33.40 0.28
C ILE A 436 6.84 33.56 1.78
N LEU A 437 5.60 33.46 2.27
CA LEU A 437 5.27 33.48 3.69
C LEU A 437 5.32 32.06 4.25
N LEU A 438 6.37 31.75 5.01
CA LEU A 438 6.56 30.42 5.58
C LEU A 438 6.17 30.37 7.06
N VAL A 439 5.37 29.37 7.44
CA VAL A 439 5.03 29.08 8.84
C VAL A 439 5.27 27.60 9.14
N GLU A 440 6.00 27.34 10.23
CA GLU A 440 6.10 26.03 10.87
C GLU A 440 5.07 25.97 12.01
N THR A 441 4.23 24.94 12.01
CA THR A 441 3.13 24.80 12.98
C THR A 441 2.89 23.33 13.34
N THR A 442 2.02 23.05 14.31
CA THR A 442 1.56 21.68 14.57
C THR A 442 0.41 21.30 13.63
N ASN A 443 0.06 20.01 13.57
CA ASN A 443 -1.08 19.54 12.79
C ASN A 443 -2.39 20.27 13.18
N GLU A 444 -2.59 20.56 14.47
CA GLU A 444 -3.76 21.28 14.98
C GLU A 444 -3.75 22.77 14.59
N GLY A 445 -2.57 23.35 14.38
CA GLY A 445 -2.40 24.77 14.09
C GLY A 445 -2.61 25.16 12.62
N ILE A 446 -2.76 24.21 11.70
CA ILE A 446 -2.86 24.47 10.24
C ILE A 446 -3.97 25.48 9.93
N LEU A 447 -5.20 25.25 10.43
CA LEU A 447 -6.33 26.14 10.17
C LEU A 447 -6.11 27.56 10.68
N ARG A 448 -5.51 27.71 11.87
CA ARG A 448 -5.13 29.03 12.41
C ARG A 448 -4.16 29.74 11.47
N VAL A 449 -3.15 29.02 10.96
CA VAL A 449 -2.16 29.59 10.05
C VAL A 449 -2.80 29.99 8.72
N ILE A 450 -3.68 29.15 8.15
CA ILE A 450 -4.42 29.45 6.93
C ILE A 450 -5.09 30.82 7.06
N LEU A 451 -5.97 30.95 8.05
CA LEU A 451 -6.76 32.17 8.25
C LEU A 451 -5.88 33.38 8.61
N SER A 452 -4.81 33.17 9.37
CA SER A 452 -3.88 34.24 9.76
C SER A 452 -3.17 34.86 8.56
N GLN A 453 -2.65 34.02 7.66
CA GLN A 453 -1.96 34.49 6.47
C GLN A 453 -2.90 35.25 5.53
N PHE A 454 -4.11 34.75 5.28
CA PHE A 454 -5.11 35.47 4.46
C PHE A 454 -5.55 36.81 5.08
N ARG A 455 -5.69 36.87 6.41
CA ARG A 455 -5.96 38.13 7.12
C ARG A 455 -4.79 39.12 6.97
N LYS A 456 -3.56 38.62 7.08
CA LYS A 456 -2.33 39.43 6.89
C LYS A 456 -2.24 39.99 5.47
N THR A 457 -2.54 39.18 4.46
CA THR A 457 -2.53 39.60 3.05
C THR A 457 -3.77 40.38 2.63
N LYS A 458 -4.77 40.52 3.52
CA LYS A 458 -6.07 41.18 3.28
C LYS A 458 -6.82 40.59 2.08
N THR A 459 -6.66 39.28 1.86
CA THR A 459 -7.32 38.55 0.78
C THR A 459 -8.37 37.61 1.36
N PRO A 460 -9.54 37.44 0.71
CA PRO A 460 -10.54 36.48 1.18
C PRO A 460 -10.02 35.05 1.04
N VAL A 461 -10.37 34.21 2.02
CA VAL A 461 -10.00 32.79 2.00
C VAL A 461 -11.01 32.05 1.13
N HIS A 462 -10.53 31.35 0.11
CA HIS A 462 -11.32 30.46 -0.73
C HIS A 462 -10.63 29.10 -0.80
N ILE A 463 -11.40 28.02 -0.89
CA ILE A 463 -10.86 26.66 -0.95
C ILE A 463 -9.86 26.49 -2.11
N ARG A 464 -10.12 27.14 -3.26
CA ARG A 464 -9.24 27.08 -4.44
C ARG A 464 -7.85 27.64 -4.17
N HIS A 465 -7.70 28.52 -3.17
CA HIS A 465 -6.41 29.07 -2.79
C HIS A 465 -5.60 28.13 -1.89
N LEU A 466 -6.20 27.04 -1.39
CA LEU A 466 -5.57 26.07 -0.50
C LEU A 466 -5.17 24.83 -1.30
N PHE A 467 -3.89 24.47 -1.27
CA PHE A 467 -3.38 23.26 -1.89
C PHE A 467 -2.75 22.36 -0.83
N TYR A 468 -3.43 21.26 -0.49
CA TYR A 468 -2.92 20.25 0.44
C TYR A 468 -2.06 19.25 -0.31
N CYS A 469 -0.80 19.12 0.09
CA CYS A 469 0.08 18.08 -0.41
C CYS A 469 -0.26 16.75 0.26
N THR A 470 -0.13 15.68 -0.52
CA THR A 470 -0.24 14.28 -0.12
C THR A 470 0.96 13.53 -0.66
N THR A 471 1.19 12.30 -0.18
CA THR A 471 2.23 11.41 -0.73
C THR A 471 1.99 11.06 -2.20
N GLN A 472 0.74 11.18 -2.67
CA GLN A 472 0.33 10.94 -4.05
C GLN A 472 0.39 12.20 -4.94
N THR A 473 0.66 13.38 -4.36
CA THR A 473 0.72 14.63 -5.13
C THR A 473 1.86 14.57 -6.14
N ASN A 474 1.52 14.77 -7.42
CA ASN A 474 2.47 14.63 -8.52
C ASN A 474 2.99 15.97 -9.06
N TRP A 475 3.99 15.90 -9.94
CA TRP A 475 4.64 17.09 -10.51
C TRP A 475 3.68 17.97 -11.31
N ILE A 476 2.74 17.41 -12.08
CA ILE A 476 1.84 18.22 -12.92
C ILE A 476 0.92 19.11 -12.06
N GLN A 477 0.45 18.61 -10.92
CA GLN A 477 -0.36 19.38 -9.98
C GLN A 477 0.45 20.53 -9.33
N ILE A 478 1.69 20.25 -8.91
CA ILE A 478 2.59 21.27 -8.35
C ILE A 478 2.99 22.30 -9.40
N ARG A 479 3.25 21.88 -10.64
CA ARG A 479 3.51 22.79 -11.75
C ARG A 479 2.32 23.71 -11.99
N GLY A 480 1.10 23.17 -12.05
CA GLY A 480 -0.13 23.98 -12.11
C GLY A 480 -0.21 24.99 -10.97
N PHE A 481 0.05 24.56 -9.72
CA PHE A 481 0.12 25.46 -8.56
C PHE A 481 1.14 26.60 -8.74
N ILE A 482 2.35 26.31 -9.21
CA ILE A 482 3.40 27.31 -9.44
C ILE A 482 2.96 28.35 -10.46
N TYR A 483 2.48 27.89 -11.63
CA TYR A 483 1.99 28.80 -12.68
C TYR A 483 0.83 29.65 -12.17
N ARG A 484 -0.09 29.06 -11.42
CA ARG A 484 -1.20 29.78 -10.79
C ARG A 484 -0.72 30.90 -9.88
N CYS A 485 0.21 30.61 -8.98
CA CYS A 485 0.75 31.61 -8.05
C CYS A 485 1.48 32.73 -8.79
N PHE A 486 2.25 32.37 -9.82
CA PHE A 486 3.10 33.29 -10.56
C PHE A 486 2.32 34.20 -11.51
N TYR A 487 1.36 33.65 -12.26
CA TYR A 487 0.62 34.36 -13.31
C TYR A 487 -0.68 34.98 -12.85
N SER A 488 -1.38 34.41 -11.86
CA SER A 488 -2.62 35.02 -11.35
C SER A 488 -2.38 36.17 -10.38
N GLN A 489 -1.18 36.27 -9.80
CA GLN A 489 -0.82 37.21 -8.74
C GLN A 489 -1.73 37.19 -7.50
N SER A 490 -2.51 36.13 -7.31
CA SER A 490 -3.35 35.94 -6.12
C SER A 490 -2.65 35.05 -5.10
N PHE A 491 -2.94 35.29 -3.81
CA PHE A 491 -2.30 34.59 -2.71
C PHE A 491 -2.82 33.16 -2.60
N HIS A 492 -1.92 32.18 -2.68
CA HIS A 492 -2.21 30.76 -2.55
C HIS A 492 -1.30 30.11 -1.52
N GLN A 493 -1.79 29.05 -0.89
CA GLN A 493 -1.07 28.32 0.14
C GLN A 493 -0.75 26.89 -0.30
N LEU A 494 0.50 26.51 -0.12
CA LEU A 494 1.00 25.14 -0.19
C LEU A 494 1.07 24.59 1.24
N ILE A 495 0.28 23.55 1.51
CA ILE A 495 0.09 23.01 2.85
C ILE A 495 0.72 21.62 2.91
N ARG A 496 1.57 21.40 3.92
CA ARG A 496 2.34 20.18 4.17
C ARG A 496 3.28 19.76 3.02
N PRO A 497 4.12 20.67 2.49
CA PRO A 497 5.05 20.35 1.41
C PRO A 497 6.02 19.21 1.73
N GLU A 498 6.23 18.89 3.01
CA GLU A 498 7.00 17.73 3.47
C GLU A 498 6.50 16.39 2.94
N LEU A 499 5.23 16.29 2.52
CA LEU A 499 4.65 15.07 1.94
C LEU A 499 5.01 14.90 0.45
N LEU A 500 5.58 15.92 -0.19
CA LEU A 500 6.02 15.83 -1.58
C LEU A 500 7.31 15.02 -1.68
N SER A 501 7.43 14.19 -2.72
CA SER A 501 8.67 13.48 -3.01
C SER A 501 9.82 14.46 -3.25
N GLN A 502 11.04 14.02 -2.95
CA GLN A 502 12.24 14.84 -3.10
C GLN A 502 12.40 15.38 -4.53
N SER A 503 12.14 14.55 -5.54
CA SER A 503 12.18 14.93 -6.95
C SER A 503 11.22 16.09 -7.26
N VAL A 504 9.98 16.04 -6.76
CA VAL A 504 8.98 17.10 -6.96
C VAL A 504 9.41 18.40 -6.27
N GLN A 505 9.97 18.32 -5.06
CA GLN A 505 10.51 19.48 -4.35
C GLN A 505 11.63 20.17 -5.17
N ASP A 506 12.58 19.39 -5.70
CA ASP A 506 13.68 19.91 -6.53
C ASP A 506 13.20 20.52 -7.85
N GLN A 507 12.20 19.89 -8.48
CA GLN A 507 11.58 20.42 -9.69
C GLN A 507 10.85 21.74 -9.42
N PHE A 508 10.18 21.89 -8.27
CA PHE A 508 9.54 23.15 -7.87
C PHE A 508 10.58 24.28 -7.81
N VAL A 509 11.63 24.09 -7.02
CA VAL A 509 12.71 25.08 -6.84
C VAL A 509 13.29 25.49 -8.19
N ARG A 510 13.54 24.53 -9.09
CA ARG A 510 14.07 24.79 -10.44
C ARG A 510 13.11 25.60 -11.30
N LEU A 511 11.83 25.22 -11.35
CA LEU A 511 10.84 25.90 -12.18
C LEU A 511 10.60 27.34 -11.70
N LEU A 512 10.38 27.55 -10.40
CA LEU A 512 10.16 28.90 -9.87
C LEU A 512 11.37 29.80 -10.14
N ARG A 513 12.59 29.29 -9.99
CA ARG A 513 13.83 30.01 -10.33
C ARG A 513 13.89 30.40 -11.80
N SER A 514 13.48 29.50 -12.72
CA SER A 514 13.41 29.81 -14.16
C SER A 514 12.41 30.94 -14.41
N LEU A 515 11.18 30.81 -13.90
CA LEU A 515 10.13 31.81 -14.10
C LEU A 515 10.54 33.20 -13.59
N MET A 516 11.18 33.26 -12.41
CA MET A 516 11.71 34.50 -11.85
C MET A 516 12.84 35.11 -12.70
N LYS A 517 13.66 34.28 -13.34
CA LYS A 517 14.71 34.74 -14.25
C LYS A 517 14.13 35.26 -15.57
N ASP A 518 13.12 34.57 -16.09
CA ASP A 518 12.50 34.87 -17.38
C ASP A 518 11.58 36.09 -17.30
N LYS A 519 10.92 36.31 -16.15
CA LYS A 519 10.01 37.44 -15.89
C LYS A 519 10.32 38.08 -14.51
N PRO A 520 11.40 38.88 -14.38
CA PRO A 520 11.86 39.43 -13.09
C PRO A 520 10.90 40.44 -12.46
N ASP A 521 10.09 41.13 -13.27
CA ASP A 521 9.12 42.13 -12.80
C ASP A 521 7.77 41.51 -12.37
N GLN A 522 7.60 40.19 -12.54
CA GLN A 522 6.38 39.50 -12.15
C GLN A 522 6.34 39.28 -10.64
N ASN A 523 5.33 39.86 -9.99
CA ASN A 523 5.08 39.63 -8.57
C ASN A 523 4.28 38.34 -8.35
N PHE A 524 4.65 37.59 -7.31
CA PHE A 524 3.92 36.42 -6.86
C PHE A 524 3.88 36.39 -5.32
N ARG A 525 2.90 35.68 -4.77
CA ARG A 525 2.76 35.49 -3.32
C ARG A 525 2.38 34.05 -3.02
N ILE A 526 3.22 33.34 -2.27
CA ILE A 526 2.98 31.95 -1.87
C ILE A 526 3.01 31.88 -0.35
N GLY A 527 1.98 31.30 0.26
CA GLY A 527 2.03 30.84 1.64
C GLY A 527 2.52 29.41 1.69
N ILE A 528 3.43 29.08 2.59
CA ILE A 528 3.84 27.71 2.87
C ILE A 528 3.54 27.42 4.33
N ILE A 529 2.79 26.35 4.57
CA ILE A 529 2.45 25.86 5.90
C ILE A 529 3.05 24.46 6.02
N THR A 530 3.97 24.27 6.95
CA THR A 530 4.59 22.97 7.19
C THR A 530 4.43 22.53 8.64
N THR A 531 4.31 21.23 8.87
CA THR A 531 4.33 20.64 10.21
C THR A 531 5.62 19.91 10.53
N SER A 532 6.56 19.89 9.59
CA SER A 532 7.90 19.35 9.76
C SER A 532 8.91 20.45 10.00
N ASN A 533 10.01 20.12 10.68
CA ASN A 533 11.10 21.06 10.95
C ASN A 533 11.63 21.66 9.64
N ILE A 534 11.58 22.99 9.54
CA ILE A 534 11.96 23.71 8.31
C ILE A 534 13.41 23.39 7.87
N ARG A 535 14.33 23.14 8.81
CA ARG A 535 15.76 22.94 8.50
C ARG A 535 16.01 21.69 7.65
N ASN A 536 15.14 20.69 7.76
CA ASN A 536 15.30 19.40 7.10
C ASN A 536 14.63 19.35 5.71
N GLN A 537 13.94 20.41 5.29
CA GLN A 537 13.19 20.41 4.03
C GLN A 537 13.98 21.03 2.89
N GLN A 538 14.21 20.24 1.85
CA GLN A 538 14.95 20.66 0.66
C GLN A 538 14.26 21.79 -0.09
N LEU A 539 12.94 21.71 -0.26
CA LEU A 539 12.13 22.77 -0.88
C LEU A 539 12.40 24.13 -0.21
N ILE A 540 12.33 24.17 1.12
CA ILE A 540 12.48 25.41 1.87
C ILE A 540 13.93 25.91 1.82
N ASN A 541 14.91 25.02 1.94
CA ASN A 541 16.32 25.40 1.80
C ASN A 541 16.61 25.97 0.39
N GLY A 542 16.01 25.39 -0.65
CA GLY A 542 16.08 25.89 -2.02
C GLY A 542 15.46 27.29 -2.19
N PHE A 543 14.36 27.59 -1.51
CA PHE A 543 13.79 28.95 -1.52
C PHE A 543 14.59 29.94 -0.68
N ARG A 544 15.13 29.50 0.47
CA ARG A 544 16.01 30.35 1.30
C ARG A 544 17.24 30.79 0.53
N SER A 545 17.84 29.91 -0.28
CA SER A 545 18.99 30.26 -1.12
C SER A 545 18.67 31.31 -2.19
N MET A 546 17.38 31.54 -2.51
CA MET A 546 16.95 32.60 -3.43
C MET A 546 16.65 33.93 -2.72
N GLY A 547 16.68 33.98 -1.38
CA GLY A 547 16.36 35.20 -0.62
C GLY A 547 14.90 35.64 -0.78
N ILE A 548 13.98 34.67 -0.86
CA ILE A 548 12.55 34.89 -1.12
C ILE A 548 11.62 34.42 0.00
N VAL A 549 12.17 34.00 1.15
CA VAL A 549 11.40 33.39 2.24
C VAL A 549 11.32 34.35 3.42
N ASP A 550 10.10 34.69 3.81
CA ASP A 550 9.75 35.45 5.00
C ASP A 550 9.11 34.50 6.02
N ILE A 551 9.82 34.21 7.11
CA ILE A 551 9.34 33.30 8.16
C ILE A 551 8.42 34.07 9.11
N VAL A 552 7.16 33.67 9.15
CA VAL A 552 6.14 34.23 10.06
C VAL A 552 6.13 33.42 11.35
N ARG A 553 6.23 34.09 12.50
CA ARG A 553 6.30 33.45 13.81
C ARG A 553 4.92 33.34 14.45
N ASP A 554 4.80 32.50 15.46
CA ASP A 554 3.52 32.23 16.13
C ASP A 554 2.84 33.50 16.68
N GLN A 555 3.63 34.43 17.20
CA GLN A 555 3.17 35.73 17.71
C GLN A 555 2.52 36.64 16.65
N ASP A 556 2.82 36.40 15.36
CA ASP A 556 2.29 37.16 14.24
C ASP A 556 0.99 36.56 13.70
N LEU A 557 0.57 35.40 14.23
CA LEU A 557 -0.68 34.72 13.87
C LEU A 557 -1.86 35.28 14.67
N LEU A 558 -3.06 34.89 14.26
CA LEU A 558 -4.29 35.18 14.99
C LEU A 558 -4.18 34.69 16.44
N ASN A 559 -4.47 35.58 17.38
CA ASN A 559 -4.67 35.19 18.76
C ASN A 559 -5.90 34.27 18.88
N LYS A 560 -6.04 33.57 20.01
CA LYS A 560 -7.12 32.59 20.22
C LYS A 560 -8.52 33.19 20.07
N THR A 561 -8.73 34.40 20.60
CA THR A 561 -10.03 35.09 20.59
C THR A 561 -10.43 35.49 19.17
N ASP A 562 -9.52 36.11 18.43
CA ASP A 562 -9.74 36.54 17.04
C ASP A 562 -9.97 35.34 16.13
N PHE A 563 -9.23 34.24 16.34
CA PHE A 563 -9.40 33.00 15.60
C PHE A 563 -10.79 32.39 15.85
N GLN A 564 -11.22 32.31 17.11
CA GLN A 564 -12.54 31.81 17.48
C GLN A 564 -13.66 32.64 16.85
N GLN A 565 -13.58 33.97 16.95
CA GLN A 565 -14.59 34.86 16.35
C GLN A 565 -14.70 34.64 14.84
N LEU A 566 -13.56 34.57 14.14
CA LEU A 566 -13.54 34.37 12.69
C LEU A 566 -14.17 33.02 12.29
N ILE A 567 -13.88 31.94 13.02
CA ILE A 567 -14.47 30.63 12.77
C ILE A 567 -15.99 30.66 13.01
N GLN A 568 -16.45 31.31 14.07
CA GLN A 568 -17.88 31.44 14.38
C GLN A 568 -18.62 32.22 13.28
N ASP A 569 -18.03 33.31 12.80
CA ASP A 569 -18.58 34.13 11.73
C ASP A 569 -18.73 33.33 10.43
N MET A 570 -17.82 32.39 10.15
CA MET A 570 -17.87 31.49 8.98
C MET A 570 -18.81 30.29 9.15
N ASN A 571 -19.15 29.88 10.38
CA ASN A 571 -19.86 28.64 10.69
C ASN A 571 -21.35 28.81 11.05
N GLN A 572 -22.02 29.86 10.57
CA GLN A 572 -23.40 30.20 10.98
C GLN A 572 -24.45 29.09 10.73
N ASN A 573 -24.21 28.21 9.74
CA ASN A 573 -25.11 27.10 9.37
C ASN A 573 -24.66 25.74 9.91
N CYS A 574 -23.79 25.70 10.92
CA CYS A 574 -23.28 24.47 11.52
C CYS A 574 -23.74 24.35 12.98
N ARG A 575 -24.19 23.17 13.39
CA ARG A 575 -24.61 22.88 14.77
C ARG A 575 -23.92 21.63 15.26
N LEU A 576 -23.19 21.74 16.37
CA LEU A 576 -22.58 20.60 17.02
C LEU A 576 -23.59 19.96 17.98
N VAL A 577 -23.77 18.65 17.91
CA VAL A 577 -24.66 17.88 18.80
C VAL A 577 -23.83 16.84 19.53
N THR A 578 -23.78 16.96 20.85
CA THR A 578 -22.91 16.12 21.69
C THR A 578 -23.63 15.61 22.93
N SER A 579 -23.06 14.57 23.54
CA SER A 579 -23.56 13.95 24.76
C SER A 579 -22.40 13.34 25.55
N GLN A 580 -22.50 13.32 26.88
CA GLN A 580 -21.47 12.70 27.72
C GLN A 580 -21.39 11.19 27.48
N ILE A 581 -22.54 10.53 27.31
CA ILE A 581 -22.67 9.08 27.09
C ILE A 581 -23.45 8.79 25.80
N THR A 582 -23.31 7.56 25.29
CA THR A 582 -24.07 7.10 24.10
C THR A 582 -25.55 6.89 24.43
N GLY A 583 -26.42 6.89 23.42
CA GLY A 583 -27.82 6.50 23.61
C GLY A 583 -28.72 7.57 24.25
N LEU A 584 -28.29 8.83 24.34
CA LEU A 584 -29.14 9.95 24.82
C LEU A 584 -30.04 10.59 23.75
N GLY A 585 -30.00 10.09 22.51
CA GLY A 585 -30.99 10.45 21.48
C GLY A 585 -30.57 11.60 20.53
N LYS A 586 -29.28 11.87 20.37
CA LYS A 586 -28.74 12.87 19.42
C LYS A 586 -29.33 12.74 18.01
N SER A 587 -29.17 11.59 17.37
CA SER A 587 -29.78 11.27 16.06
C SER A 587 -31.30 11.51 16.01
N THR A 588 -32.02 11.17 17.09
CA THR A 588 -33.48 11.36 17.17
C THR A 588 -33.85 12.83 17.26
N MET A 589 -33.14 13.61 18.08
CA MET A 589 -33.32 15.05 18.21
C MET A 589 -33.09 15.76 16.88
N ILE A 590 -31.98 15.44 16.19
CA ILE A 590 -31.68 16.00 14.86
C ILE A 590 -32.82 15.68 13.88
N ARG A 591 -33.30 14.43 13.86
CA ARG A 591 -34.40 14.02 12.98
C ARG A 591 -35.69 14.81 13.27
N GLN A 592 -36.06 14.96 14.53
CA GLN A 592 -37.24 15.73 14.93
C GLN A 592 -37.13 17.21 14.52
N GLU A 593 -35.96 17.82 14.67
CA GLU A 593 -35.71 19.19 14.22
C GLU A 593 -35.85 19.30 12.69
N VAL A 594 -35.32 18.35 11.93
CA VAL A 594 -35.43 18.32 10.47
C VAL A 594 -36.88 18.09 10.01
N GLU A 595 -37.63 17.24 10.72
CA GLU A 595 -39.07 17.05 10.47
C GLU A 595 -39.87 18.33 10.72
N LYS A 596 -39.56 19.09 11.79
CA LYS A 596 -40.17 20.40 12.06
C LYS A 596 -39.87 21.41 10.94
N LEU A 597 -38.64 21.38 10.41
CA LEU A 597 -38.22 22.22 9.28
C LEU A 597 -38.87 21.80 7.94
N LYS A 598 -39.49 20.62 7.87
CA LYS A 598 -40.09 20.04 6.65
C LYS A 598 -39.09 19.92 5.48
N THR A 599 -37.83 19.71 5.81
CA THR A 599 -36.72 19.55 4.85
C THR A 599 -36.29 18.09 4.76
N LYS A 600 -35.57 17.74 3.70
CA LYS A 600 -35.06 16.38 3.52
C LYS A 600 -33.93 16.07 4.51
N TYR A 601 -34.00 14.91 5.17
CA TYR A 601 -32.96 14.45 6.10
C TYR A 601 -31.92 13.59 5.37
N VAL A 602 -30.67 14.06 5.31
CA VAL A 602 -29.55 13.34 4.68
C VAL A 602 -28.52 12.96 5.73
N LYS A 603 -28.53 11.68 6.15
CA LYS A 603 -27.55 11.15 7.09
C LYS A 603 -26.27 10.69 6.36
N PHE A 604 -25.12 11.16 6.81
CA PHE A 604 -23.81 10.89 6.22
C PHE A 604 -22.83 10.38 7.28
N PRO A 605 -22.72 9.05 7.43
CA PRO A 605 -21.82 8.43 8.41
C PRO A 605 -20.35 8.42 7.95
N ILE A 606 -19.44 8.73 8.88
CA ILE A 606 -17.99 8.67 8.71
C ILE A 606 -17.36 7.92 9.88
N TYR A 607 -16.85 6.71 9.61
CA TYR A 607 -16.33 5.77 10.61
C TYR A 607 -15.20 4.93 10.02
N GLY A 608 -14.25 4.50 10.85
CA GLY A 608 -13.20 3.56 10.46
C GLY A 608 -12.15 4.16 9.53
N ASP A 609 -11.62 3.33 8.64
CA ASP A 609 -10.73 3.75 7.58
C ASP A 609 -11.53 4.25 6.37
N PHE A 610 -11.04 5.29 5.70
CA PHE A 610 -11.73 5.88 4.56
C PHE A 610 -10.75 6.37 3.50
N ASP A 611 -11.10 6.13 2.23
CA ASP A 611 -10.47 6.78 1.10
C ASP A 611 -11.15 8.14 0.83
N VAL A 612 -10.36 9.18 0.57
CA VAL A 612 -10.86 10.55 0.46
C VAL A 612 -11.71 10.76 -0.79
N ASP A 613 -11.29 10.18 -1.90
CA ASP A 613 -12.02 10.32 -3.16
C ASP A 613 -13.35 9.55 -3.08
N THR A 614 -13.37 8.35 -2.49
CA THR A 614 -14.59 7.59 -2.17
C THR A 614 -15.54 8.39 -1.27
N LEU A 615 -15.01 9.07 -0.25
CA LEU A 615 -15.80 9.95 0.63
C LEU A 615 -16.43 11.11 -0.15
N ALA A 616 -15.64 11.75 -1.02
CA ALA A 616 -16.09 12.83 -1.88
C ALA A 616 -17.18 12.37 -2.86
N GLU A 617 -17.06 11.18 -3.47
CA GLU A 617 -18.08 10.60 -4.35
C GLU A 617 -19.39 10.30 -3.62
N ARG A 618 -19.29 9.71 -2.43
CA ARG A 618 -20.47 9.44 -1.60
C ARG A 618 -21.22 10.74 -1.31
N LEU A 619 -20.51 11.81 -0.94
CA LEU A 619 -21.14 13.10 -0.65
C LEU A 619 -21.69 13.76 -1.93
N ARG A 620 -20.95 13.69 -3.04
CA ARG A 620 -21.37 14.15 -4.38
C ARG A 620 -22.70 13.52 -4.80
N SER A 621 -22.85 12.22 -4.60
CA SER A 621 -24.08 11.48 -4.94
C SER A 621 -25.33 11.97 -4.18
N LYS A 622 -25.13 12.68 -3.06
CA LYS A 622 -26.18 13.22 -2.20
C LYS A 622 -26.52 14.68 -2.49
N TYR A 623 -25.83 15.35 -3.42
CA TYR A 623 -25.98 16.79 -3.64
C TYR A 623 -27.43 17.22 -3.91
N SER A 624 -28.15 16.52 -4.80
CA SER A 624 -29.55 16.84 -5.11
C SER A 624 -30.49 16.71 -3.91
N GLU A 625 -30.14 15.83 -2.95
CA GLU A 625 -30.87 15.71 -1.69
C GLU A 625 -30.57 16.86 -0.73
N LEU A 626 -29.37 17.44 -0.82
CA LEU A 626 -28.87 18.52 0.02
C LEU A 626 -29.33 19.92 -0.41
N GLU A 627 -29.70 20.12 -1.69
CA GLU A 627 -30.26 21.40 -2.18
C GLU A 627 -31.53 21.82 -1.44
N ILE A 628 -32.31 20.84 -0.97
CA ILE A 628 -33.58 21.04 -0.24
C ILE A 628 -33.56 20.35 1.14
N GLY A 629 -32.35 20.06 1.62
CA GLY A 629 -32.14 19.16 2.75
C GLY A 629 -31.18 19.69 3.79
N VAL A 630 -31.05 18.89 4.83
CA VAL A 630 -30.14 19.08 5.96
C VAL A 630 -29.14 17.94 5.95
N LEU A 631 -27.87 18.28 6.11
CA LEU A 631 -26.79 17.31 6.24
C LEU A 631 -26.62 16.94 7.72
N HIS A 632 -26.73 15.66 8.03
CA HIS A 632 -26.36 15.11 9.32
C HIS A 632 -25.04 14.34 9.17
N LEU A 633 -23.93 14.97 9.58
CA LEU A 633 -22.62 14.33 9.69
C LEU A 633 -22.57 13.52 10.97
N ASP A 634 -22.48 12.20 10.85
CA ASP A 634 -22.44 11.27 11.97
C ASP A 634 -21.02 10.70 12.07
N ILE A 635 -20.24 11.24 13.02
CA ILE A 635 -18.80 11.04 13.13
C ILE A 635 -18.50 10.15 14.34
N GLY A 636 -17.86 9.01 14.07
CA GLY A 636 -17.29 8.17 15.12
C GLY A 636 -15.78 8.05 14.99
N THR A 637 -15.22 6.99 15.56
CA THR A 637 -13.77 6.75 15.57
C THR A 637 -13.25 6.50 14.16
N THR A 638 -12.15 7.15 13.78
CA THR A 638 -11.48 6.97 12.48
C THR A 638 -9.99 6.68 12.63
N ALA A 639 -9.41 6.01 11.62
CA ALA A 639 -7.99 5.66 11.64
C ALA A 639 -7.08 6.88 11.40
N ASN A 640 -7.56 7.87 10.64
CA ASN A 640 -6.82 9.08 10.27
C ASN A 640 -7.60 10.35 10.66
N SER A 641 -7.63 10.64 11.95
CA SER A 641 -8.32 11.81 12.51
C SER A 641 -7.78 13.14 11.97
N GLN A 642 -6.48 13.22 11.65
CA GLN A 642 -5.88 14.41 11.06
C GLN A 642 -6.48 14.73 9.69
N GLN A 643 -6.46 13.79 8.75
CA GLN A 643 -7.01 14.02 7.40
C GLN A 643 -8.51 14.32 7.46
N LEU A 644 -9.23 13.65 8.38
CA LEU A 644 -10.63 13.93 8.61
C LEU A 644 -10.86 15.36 9.12
N ASN A 645 -10.06 15.85 10.08
CA ASN A 645 -10.14 17.22 10.57
C ASN A 645 -9.96 18.23 9.42
N GLU A 646 -8.98 18.01 8.55
CA GLU A 646 -8.70 18.84 7.37
C GLU A 646 -9.88 18.87 6.39
N ILE A 647 -10.47 17.71 6.09
CA ILE A 647 -11.67 17.60 5.24
C ILE A 647 -12.85 18.32 5.87
N LEU A 648 -13.08 18.13 7.17
CA LEU A 648 -14.26 18.64 7.87
C LEU A 648 -14.24 20.15 7.97
N TYR A 649 -13.15 20.80 8.39
CA TYR A 649 -13.16 22.26 8.41
C TYR A 649 -13.24 22.83 6.99
N CYS A 650 -12.71 22.15 5.96
CA CYS A 650 -12.90 22.60 4.58
C CYS A 650 -14.38 22.54 4.17
N LEU A 651 -15.04 21.42 4.46
CA LEU A 651 -16.46 21.22 4.18
C LEU A 651 -17.36 22.18 4.98
N LEU A 652 -17.04 22.46 6.24
CA LEU A 652 -17.88 23.27 7.12
C LEU A 652 -17.70 24.76 6.86
N LEU A 653 -16.45 25.22 6.67
CA LEU A 653 -16.13 26.63 6.49
C LEU A 653 -16.27 27.09 5.03
N PHE A 654 -15.85 26.26 4.08
CA PHE A 654 -15.82 26.63 2.65
C PHE A 654 -16.86 25.89 1.81
N ARG A 655 -17.62 24.96 2.43
CA ARG A 655 -18.66 24.14 1.75
C ARG A 655 -18.13 23.24 0.65
N ASN A 656 -16.82 23.15 0.51
CA ASN A 656 -16.14 22.50 -0.60
C ASN A 656 -14.83 21.89 -0.09
N PHE A 657 -14.41 20.77 -0.68
CA PHE A 657 -13.05 20.26 -0.50
C PHE A 657 -12.57 19.47 -1.72
N ARG A 658 -11.25 19.35 -1.83
CA ARG A 658 -10.55 18.47 -2.77
C ARG A 658 -9.17 18.14 -2.22
N PHE A 659 -8.98 16.91 -1.77
CA PHE A 659 -7.67 16.40 -1.32
C PHE A 659 -7.09 15.36 -2.29
N GLY A 660 -7.95 14.65 -3.04
CA GLY A 660 -7.57 13.75 -4.13
C GLY A 660 -7.93 14.31 -5.51
N GLN A 661 -8.35 13.43 -6.42
CA GLN A 661 -8.80 13.82 -7.77
C GLN A 661 -10.25 14.30 -7.78
N ILE A 662 -11.04 14.02 -6.73
CA ILE A 662 -12.46 14.30 -6.72
C ILE A 662 -12.74 15.55 -5.91
N ALA A 663 -13.34 16.55 -6.58
CA ALA A 663 -13.87 17.73 -5.92
C ALA A 663 -15.31 17.48 -5.48
N VAL A 664 -15.66 17.98 -4.31
CA VAL A 664 -17.04 18.04 -3.84
C VAL A 664 -17.38 19.42 -3.32
N SER A 665 -18.64 19.77 -3.49
CA SER A 665 -19.25 21.03 -3.07
C SER A 665 -20.61 20.68 -2.50
N ILE A 666 -21.05 21.37 -1.44
CA ILE A 666 -22.41 21.34 -0.93
C ILE A 666 -23.03 22.75 -1.03
N PRO A 667 -24.36 22.87 -1.13
CA PRO A 667 -25.01 24.18 -1.17
C PRO A 667 -24.66 25.03 0.07
N ILE A 668 -24.47 26.34 -0.13
CA ILE A 668 -24.03 27.27 0.93
C ILE A 668 -25.07 27.35 2.07
N GLU A 669 -26.35 27.25 1.72
CA GLU A 669 -27.48 27.32 2.65
C GLU A 669 -27.79 25.99 3.37
N THR A 670 -27.08 24.91 3.04
CA THR A 670 -27.31 23.62 3.69
C THR A 670 -26.95 23.71 5.18
N LEU A 671 -27.96 23.52 6.04
CA LEU A 671 -27.76 23.37 7.48
C LEU A 671 -27.04 22.04 7.75
N VAL A 672 -25.96 22.09 8.55
CA VAL A 672 -25.16 20.92 8.90
C VAL A 672 -25.24 20.64 10.39
N TYR A 673 -25.77 19.49 10.76
CA TYR A 673 -25.66 18.93 12.11
C TYR A 673 -24.47 17.98 12.19
N ILE A 674 -23.66 18.15 13.22
CA ILE A 674 -22.48 17.32 13.47
C ILE A 674 -22.75 16.52 14.75
N GLU A 675 -22.96 15.22 14.61
CA GLU A 675 -23.09 14.27 15.71
C GLU A 675 -21.72 13.62 15.97
N LEU A 676 -21.24 13.69 17.20
CA LEU A 676 -20.05 12.95 17.66
C LEU A 676 -20.46 11.73 18.49
N ASP A 677 -19.75 10.61 18.36
CA ASP A 677 -19.90 9.47 19.28
C ASP A 677 -19.58 9.87 20.74
N ALA A 678 -19.91 9.04 21.73
CA ALA A 678 -19.67 9.39 23.14
C ALA A 678 -18.19 9.57 23.48
N SER A 679 -17.92 10.38 24.50
CA SER A 679 -16.61 10.95 24.86
C SER A 679 -16.22 12.16 23.99
N PRO A 680 -17.00 13.27 24.05
CA PRO A 680 -16.66 14.50 23.36
C PRO A 680 -15.22 14.94 23.60
N ASP A 681 -14.67 14.76 24.80
CA ASP A 681 -13.30 15.20 25.09
C ASP A 681 -12.25 14.45 24.26
N ALA A 682 -12.42 13.14 24.02
CA ALA A 682 -11.49 12.37 23.19
C ALA A 682 -11.56 12.80 21.71
N ILE A 683 -12.77 12.91 21.17
CA ILE A 683 -13.00 13.29 19.77
C ILE A 683 -12.68 14.78 19.53
N LEU A 684 -12.96 15.67 20.49
CA LEU A 684 -12.63 17.10 20.39
C LEU A 684 -11.13 17.36 20.57
N ASN A 685 -10.38 16.46 21.20
CA ASN A 685 -8.92 16.48 21.17
C ASN A 685 -8.39 16.05 19.79
N GLU A 686 -9.02 15.06 19.15
CA GLU A 686 -8.64 14.59 17.82
C GLU A 686 -9.09 15.53 16.68
N LEU A 687 -10.22 16.22 16.85
CA LEU A 687 -10.86 17.13 15.89
C LEU A 687 -11.01 18.54 16.50
N PRO A 688 -9.91 19.26 16.75
CA PRO A 688 -9.92 20.52 17.50
C PRO A 688 -10.74 21.63 16.84
N SER A 689 -10.96 21.56 15.51
CA SER A 689 -11.77 22.54 14.78
C SER A 689 -13.21 22.63 15.29
N PHE A 690 -13.76 21.56 15.87
CA PHE A 690 -15.12 21.49 16.39
C PHE A 690 -15.33 22.27 17.68
N GLN A 691 -14.26 22.53 18.45
CA GLN A 691 -14.32 23.32 19.69
C GLN A 691 -14.78 24.77 19.44
N HIS A 692 -14.79 25.21 18.18
CA HIS A 692 -15.14 26.58 17.78
C HIS A 692 -16.51 26.69 17.12
N ILE A 693 -17.26 25.57 17.00
CA ILE A 693 -18.59 25.56 16.41
C ILE A 693 -19.64 25.94 17.46
N THR A 694 -20.31 27.06 17.23
CA THR A 694 -21.46 27.51 18.02
C THR A 694 -22.64 27.82 17.11
N PRO A 695 -23.87 27.41 17.46
CA PRO A 695 -24.27 26.82 18.75
C PRO A 695 -23.92 25.32 18.89
N SER A 696 -23.60 24.92 20.13
CA SER A 696 -23.45 23.52 20.54
C SER A 696 -24.69 23.10 21.33
N ILE A 697 -25.26 21.96 20.99
CA ILE A 697 -26.41 21.34 21.64
C ILE A 697 -25.88 20.14 22.43
N VAL A 698 -25.87 20.27 23.75
CA VAL A 698 -25.45 19.21 24.67
C VAL A 698 -26.69 18.49 25.20
N ILE A 699 -26.74 17.17 25.03
CA ILE A 699 -27.76 16.32 25.62
C ILE A 699 -27.15 15.62 26.84
N ASP A 700 -27.49 16.10 28.04
CA ASP A 700 -26.92 15.62 29.30
C ASP A 700 -27.63 14.38 29.85
N LYS A 701 -28.94 14.28 29.62
CA LYS A 701 -29.78 13.20 30.18
C LYS A 701 -30.98 12.89 29.30
N VAL A 702 -31.61 11.75 29.58
CA VAL A 702 -32.90 11.36 29.01
C VAL A 702 -33.96 12.42 29.36
N ASP A 703 -34.54 13.04 28.33
CA ASP A 703 -35.68 13.94 28.49
C ASP A 703 -37.00 13.17 28.35
N TRP A 704 -37.57 12.77 29.48
CA TRP A 704 -38.84 12.04 29.53
C TRP A 704 -40.03 12.78 28.92
N ALA A 705 -39.96 14.10 28.71
CA ALA A 705 -40.98 14.84 27.98
C ALA A 705 -41.04 14.45 26.48
N THR A 706 -39.97 13.82 25.96
CA THR A 706 -39.88 13.36 24.57
C THR A 706 -40.19 11.87 24.39
N LEU A 707 -40.66 11.18 25.44
CA LEU A 707 -41.04 9.76 25.36
C LEU A 707 -42.10 9.54 24.27
N ASN A 708 -41.82 8.66 23.31
CA ASN A 708 -42.72 8.39 22.19
C ASN A 708 -43.92 7.52 22.61
N ILE A 709 -44.93 8.13 23.24
CA ILE A 709 -46.17 7.45 23.63
C ILE A 709 -47.02 6.96 22.46
N GLY A 710 -46.70 7.35 21.22
CA GLY A 710 -47.29 6.77 20.02
C GLY A 710 -46.81 5.33 19.75
N ASN A 711 -45.73 4.89 20.40
CA ASN A 711 -45.28 3.50 20.33
C ASN A 711 -46.23 2.58 21.11
N LYS A 712 -46.82 1.61 20.39
CA LYS A 712 -47.74 0.62 20.98
C LYS A 712 -47.10 -0.21 22.08
N GLU A 713 -45.81 -0.52 21.98
CA GLU A 713 -45.11 -1.32 23.00
C GLU A 713 -45.03 -0.56 24.33
N ILE A 714 -44.71 0.74 24.27
CA ILE A 714 -44.70 1.63 25.45
C ILE A 714 -46.09 1.67 26.09
N GLN A 715 -47.14 1.81 25.27
CA GLN A 715 -48.53 1.82 25.75
C GLN A 715 -48.91 0.50 26.42
N VAL A 716 -48.56 -0.65 25.83
CA VAL A 716 -48.85 -1.97 26.40
C VAL A 716 -48.12 -2.16 27.73
N VAL A 717 -46.83 -1.81 27.78
CA VAL A 717 -46.03 -1.89 29.02
C VAL A 717 -46.62 -0.99 30.10
N ALA A 718 -46.91 0.28 29.79
CA ALA A 718 -47.47 1.22 30.76
C ALA A 718 -48.86 0.79 31.27
N ASN A 719 -49.76 0.35 30.40
CA ASN A 719 -51.08 -0.15 30.82
C ASN A 719 -50.97 -1.41 31.69
N TYR A 720 -50.03 -2.31 31.38
CA TYR A 720 -49.81 -3.49 32.21
C TYR A 720 -49.24 -3.11 33.59
N LEU A 721 -48.31 -2.16 33.64
CA LEU A 721 -47.81 -1.58 34.89
C LEU A 721 -48.93 -0.90 35.69
N GLN A 722 -49.87 -0.22 35.02
CA GLN A 722 -51.06 0.33 35.67
C GLN A 722 -51.94 -0.76 36.28
N ALA A 723 -52.11 -1.90 35.61
CA ALA A 723 -52.87 -3.05 36.14
C ALA A 723 -52.19 -3.68 37.37
N ILE A 724 -50.86 -3.68 37.41
CA ILE A 724 -50.07 -4.10 38.58
C ILE A 724 -50.26 -3.10 39.73
N VAL A 725 -50.10 -1.80 39.49
CA VAL A 725 -50.24 -0.75 40.52
C VAL A 725 -51.66 -0.71 41.09
N SER A 726 -52.67 -0.86 40.25
CA SER A 726 -54.09 -0.91 40.65
C SER A 726 -54.55 -2.26 41.21
N LYS A 727 -53.66 -3.27 41.22
CA LYS A 727 -53.95 -4.65 41.64
C LYS A 727 -55.06 -5.35 40.84
N THR A 728 -55.44 -4.84 39.67
CA THR A 728 -56.48 -5.45 38.83
C THR A 728 -56.03 -6.75 38.18
N ILE A 729 -54.72 -6.97 38.04
CA ILE A 729 -54.13 -8.22 37.52
C ILE A 729 -54.49 -9.46 38.35
N THR A 730 -54.85 -9.31 39.63
CA THR A 730 -55.25 -10.44 40.49
C THR A 730 -56.73 -10.80 40.31
N THR A 731 -57.56 -9.88 39.82
CA THR A 731 -59.02 -10.07 39.72
C THR A 731 -59.51 -10.20 38.29
N GLN A 732 -58.74 -9.74 37.30
CA GLN A 732 -59.13 -9.76 35.88
C GLN A 732 -57.95 -10.13 34.98
N ASN A 733 -58.25 -10.85 33.88
CA ASN A 733 -57.25 -11.11 32.85
C ASN A 733 -56.94 -9.81 32.11
N VAL A 734 -55.65 -9.48 32.04
CA VAL A 734 -55.17 -8.31 31.33
C VAL A 734 -55.17 -8.60 29.83
N ASN A 735 -55.87 -7.79 29.03
CA ASN A 735 -55.93 -7.95 27.58
C ASN A 735 -55.28 -6.74 26.89
N PRO A 736 -54.10 -6.92 26.26
CA PRO A 736 -53.42 -5.85 25.53
C PRO A 736 -54.25 -5.19 24.41
N LEU A 737 -55.23 -5.90 23.84
CA LEU A 737 -56.12 -5.38 22.80
C LEU A 737 -57.18 -4.39 23.33
N MET A 738 -57.42 -4.39 24.64
CA MET A 738 -58.43 -3.54 25.31
C MET A 738 -57.80 -2.32 25.99
N PHE A 739 -56.49 -2.15 25.88
CA PHE A 739 -55.80 -1.04 26.52
C PHE A 739 -56.14 0.31 25.92
N LYS A 740 -56.29 1.29 26.80
CA LYS A 740 -56.50 2.69 26.41
C LYS A 740 -55.14 3.36 26.28
N ASN A 741 -55.04 4.32 25.36
CA ASN A 741 -53.85 5.14 25.27
C ASN A 741 -53.77 6.02 26.53
N LEU A 742 -52.68 5.84 27.28
CA LEU A 742 -52.34 6.66 28.42
C LEU A 742 -51.63 7.93 27.94
N ASP A 743 -51.80 9.02 28.69
CA ASP A 743 -51.09 10.28 28.43
C ASP A 743 -49.60 10.18 28.80
N LEU A 744 -48.81 11.14 28.29
CA LEU A 744 -47.36 11.19 28.47
C LEU A 744 -46.92 11.13 29.93
N LYS A 745 -47.58 11.89 30.80
CA LYS A 745 -47.21 11.99 32.21
C LYS A 745 -47.47 10.67 32.91
N THR A 746 -48.66 10.10 32.71
CA THR A 746 -49.03 8.80 33.27
C THR A 746 -48.11 7.67 32.78
N CYS A 747 -47.81 7.60 31.48
CA CYS A 747 -46.87 6.63 30.93
C CYS A 747 -45.47 6.75 31.55
N SER A 748 -44.96 7.99 31.63
CA SER A 748 -43.63 8.26 32.16
C SER A 748 -43.52 7.82 33.62
N ASP A 749 -44.46 8.25 34.47
CA ASP A 749 -44.47 7.92 35.89
C ASP A 749 -44.54 6.40 36.15
N LEU A 750 -45.38 5.70 35.38
CA LEU A 750 -45.54 4.24 35.49
C LEU A 750 -44.28 3.48 35.09
N ILE A 751 -43.55 3.94 34.08
CA ILE A 751 -42.34 3.26 33.58
C ILE A 751 -41.13 3.59 34.47
N GLN A 752 -41.01 4.83 34.96
CA GLN A 752 -39.89 5.25 35.79
C GLN A 752 -39.79 4.46 37.09
N GLY A 753 -40.92 4.17 37.74
CA GLY A 753 -40.99 3.43 39.01
C GLY A 753 -40.21 2.10 39.01
N PRO A 754 -40.50 1.15 38.09
CA PRO A 754 -39.78 -0.10 37.97
C PRO A 754 -38.44 -0.01 37.21
N PHE A 755 -38.18 1.07 36.46
CA PHE A 755 -37.00 1.18 35.62
C PHE A 755 -35.76 1.69 36.36
N PHE A 756 -35.92 2.62 37.32
CA PHE A 756 -34.81 3.24 38.07
C PHE A 756 -34.23 2.47 39.27
N PRO A 757 -34.92 1.53 39.95
CA PRO A 757 -34.36 0.87 41.13
C PRO A 757 -32.99 0.26 40.83
N GLY A 758 -31.94 0.68 41.54
CA GLY A 758 -30.57 0.18 41.36
C GLY A 758 -29.78 0.75 40.18
N LYS A 759 -30.29 1.80 39.50
CA LYS A 759 -29.59 2.52 38.42
C LYS A 759 -29.21 3.93 38.85
N ASP A 760 -28.10 4.43 38.29
CA ASP A 760 -27.79 5.84 38.34
C ASP A 760 -28.58 6.59 37.25
N VAL A 761 -29.41 7.54 37.68
CA VAL A 761 -30.25 8.37 36.79
C VAL A 761 -29.39 9.16 35.80
N ASN A 762 -28.18 9.56 36.18
CA ASN A 762 -27.28 10.34 35.34
C ASN A 762 -26.70 9.52 34.18
N TYR A 763 -26.61 8.19 34.33
CA TYR A 763 -26.08 7.29 33.30
C TYR A 763 -27.16 6.48 32.57
N THR A 764 -28.41 6.91 32.71
CA THR A 764 -29.55 6.25 32.09
C THR A 764 -29.69 6.68 30.62
N THR A 765 -29.90 5.72 29.72
CA THR A 765 -29.99 5.97 28.26
C THR A 765 -31.33 5.53 27.66
N TRP A 766 -31.70 6.11 26.51
CA TRP A 766 -32.86 5.65 25.74
C TRP A 766 -32.69 4.21 25.25
N THR A 767 -31.44 3.78 25.01
CA THR A 767 -31.13 2.40 24.64
C THR A 767 -31.52 1.43 25.76
N GLN A 768 -31.13 1.72 27.00
CA GLN A 768 -31.54 0.90 28.15
C GLN A 768 -33.06 0.89 28.32
N LEU A 769 -33.72 2.04 28.12
CA LEU A 769 -35.18 2.11 28.17
C LEU A 769 -35.83 1.28 27.05
N SER A 770 -35.30 1.32 25.83
CA SER A 770 -35.82 0.51 24.72
C SER A 770 -35.71 -0.99 24.99
N ILE A 771 -34.61 -1.43 25.61
CA ILE A 771 -34.44 -2.83 26.03
C ILE A 771 -35.48 -3.20 27.10
N PHE A 772 -35.65 -2.33 28.11
CA PHE A 772 -36.66 -2.51 29.14
C PHE A 772 -38.06 -2.68 28.54
N VAL A 773 -38.48 -1.75 27.68
CA VAL A 773 -39.79 -1.77 27.03
C VAL A 773 -39.94 -3.02 26.17
N ALA A 774 -38.96 -3.38 25.35
CA ALA A 774 -39.04 -4.54 24.46
C ALA A 774 -39.18 -5.86 25.24
N VAL A 775 -38.39 -6.04 26.31
CA VAL A 775 -38.44 -7.25 27.15
C VAL A 775 -39.79 -7.35 27.87
N PHE A 776 -40.23 -6.27 28.53
CA PHE A 776 -41.50 -6.28 29.27
C PHE A 776 -42.71 -6.34 28.36
N HIS A 777 -42.67 -5.74 27.17
CA HIS A 777 -43.72 -5.89 26.17
C HIS A 777 -43.94 -7.37 25.83
N ARG A 778 -42.85 -8.11 25.56
CA ARG A 778 -42.92 -9.53 25.25
C ARG A 778 -43.37 -10.37 26.44
N LEU A 779 -42.83 -10.11 27.63
CA LEU A 779 -43.20 -10.82 28.85
C LEU A 779 -44.69 -10.60 29.17
N PHE A 780 -45.14 -9.34 29.25
CA PHE A 780 -46.52 -9.01 29.59
C PHE A 780 -47.53 -9.53 28.56
N THR A 781 -47.18 -9.50 27.27
CA THR A 781 -48.01 -10.10 26.23
C THR A 781 -48.10 -11.63 26.41
N GLY A 782 -46.98 -12.28 26.74
CA GLY A 782 -46.95 -13.72 27.07
C GLY A 782 -47.75 -14.07 28.33
N PHE A 783 -47.64 -13.27 29.40
CA PHE A 783 -48.45 -13.43 30.61
C PHE A 783 -49.95 -13.26 30.33
N SER A 784 -50.32 -12.36 29.43
CA SER A 784 -51.70 -12.12 29.05
C SER A 784 -52.31 -13.27 28.23
N SER A 785 -51.50 -13.95 27.41
CA SER A 785 -51.96 -15.02 26.52
C SER A 785 -51.84 -16.43 27.10
N ASN A 786 -51.07 -16.62 28.18
CA ASN A 786 -50.86 -17.93 28.77
C ASN A 786 -52.02 -18.34 29.69
N ILE A 787 -52.68 -19.46 29.35
CA ILE A 787 -53.80 -20.03 30.11
C ILE A 787 -53.41 -20.36 31.56
N TYR A 788 -52.16 -20.77 31.81
CA TYR A 788 -51.67 -21.07 33.17
C TYR A 788 -51.51 -19.85 34.06
N PHE A 789 -51.58 -18.64 33.49
CA PHE A 789 -51.53 -17.38 34.22
C PHE A 789 -52.88 -16.64 34.23
N SER A 790 -53.96 -17.30 33.79
CA SER A 790 -55.30 -16.70 33.87
C SER A 790 -55.77 -16.61 35.34
N VAL A 791 -56.72 -15.72 35.63
CA VAL A 791 -57.31 -15.61 36.99
C VAL A 791 -57.93 -16.95 37.43
N GLU A 792 -58.51 -17.68 36.47
CA GLU A 792 -59.27 -18.90 36.71
C GLU A 792 -58.38 -20.13 36.94
N SER A 793 -57.15 -20.11 36.42
CA SER A 793 -56.23 -21.26 36.45
C SER A 793 -55.30 -21.29 37.68
N LEU A 794 -55.17 -20.18 38.40
CA LEU A 794 -54.24 -20.06 39.53
C LEU A 794 -54.96 -20.21 40.88
N PRO A 795 -54.46 -21.08 41.79
CA PRO A 795 -55.10 -21.33 43.08
C PRO A 795 -55.03 -20.12 44.02
N GLU A 796 -54.01 -19.26 43.88
CA GLU A 796 -53.87 -18.01 44.63
C GLU A 796 -53.73 -16.82 43.67
N PRO A 797 -54.70 -15.89 43.65
CA PRO A 797 -54.65 -14.68 42.81
C PRO A 797 -53.42 -13.82 43.04
N GLN A 798 -52.86 -13.84 44.25
CA GLN A 798 -51.67 -13.08 44.65
C GLN A 798 -50.40 -13.55 43.92
N LEU A 799 -50.33 -14.83 43.52
CA LEU A 799 -49.17 -15.38 42.83
C LEU A 799 -48.88 -14.67 41.49
N ARG A 800 -49.91 -14.14 40.82
CA ARG A 800 -49.74 -13.31 39.61
C ARG A 800 -48.99 -12.03 39.88
N MET A 801 -49.35 -11.37 40.99
CA MET A 801 -48.69 -10.15 41.43
C MET A 801 -47.24 -10.43 41.81
N ASP A 802 -47.00 -11.50 42.57
CA ASP A 802 -45.67 -11.86 43.07
C ASP A 802 -44.72 -12.20 41.91
N LEU A 803 -45.18 -12.96 40.91
CA LEU A 803 -44.42 -13.27 39.70
C LEU A 803 -44.12 -12.02 38.87
N ALA A 804 -45.10 -11.13 38.67
CA ALA A 804 -44.91 -9.89 37.93
C ALA A 804 -43.93 -8.95 38.65
N GLN A 805 -44.02 -8.85 39.98
CA GLN A 805 -43.11 -8.04 40.79
C GLN A 805 -41.69 -8.63 40.81
N ALA A 806 -41.54 -9.96 40.95
CA ALA A 806 -40.25 -10.63 40.88
C ALA A 806 -39.56 -10.40 39.52
N LEU A 807 -40.33 -10.41 38.43
CA LEU A 807 -39.80 -10.09 37.10
C LEU A 807 -39.39 -8.63 36.95
N LEU A 808 -40.19 -7.70 37.48
CA LEU A 808 -39.83 -6.27 37.49
C LEU A 808 -38.54 -6.04 38.30
N GLN A 809 -38.36 -6.74 39.42
CA GLN A 809 -37.13 -6.72 40.22
C GLN A 809 -35.93 -7.27 39.44
N SER A 810 -36.14 -8.22 38.53
CA SER A 810 -35.08 -8.76 37.66
C SER A 810 -34.68 -7.85 36.50
N SER A 811 -35.32 -6.68 36.35
CA SER A 811 -35.09 -5.77 35.22
C SER A 811 -33.64 -5.32 35.04
N ASN A 812 -32.90 -5.24 36.14
CA ASN A 812 -31.47 -4.90 36.13
C ASN A 812 -30.60 -5.98 35.49
N LEU A 813 -31.01 -7.25 35.49
CA LEU A 813 -30.22 -8.35 34.91
C LEU A 813 -30.00 -8.19 33.39
N PHE A 814 -30.94 -7.55 32.69
CA PHE A 814 -30.88 -7.36 31.24
C PHE A 814 -30.73 -5.90 30.81
N THR A 815 -30.80 -4.93 31.74
CA THR A 815 -30.56 -3.50 31.46
C THR A 815 -29.23 -2.97 32.02
N SER A 816 -28.47 -3.81 32.74
CA SER A 816 -27.17 -3.46 33.36
C SER A 816 -25.98 -3.42 32.39
N LEU A 817 -26.11 -4.03 31.21
CA LEU A 817 -25.11 -3.89 30.15
C LEU A 817 -25.18 -2.48 29.57
N SER A 818 -24.37 -1.56 30.11
CA SER A 818 -24.03 -0.35 29.39
C SER A 818 -23.05 -0.74 28.27
N LEU A 819 -23.23 -0.18 27.07
CA LEU A 819 -22.30 -0.35 25.95
C LEU A 819 -20.86 0.08 26.35
N GLU A 820 -20.71 0.94 27.36
CA GLU A 820 -19.43 1.39 27.88
C GLU A 820 -18.73 0.36 28.76
N THR A 821 -19.47 -0.52 29.47
CA THR A 821 -18.86 -1.63 30.24
C THR A 821 -18.28 -2.71 29.33
N VAL A 822 -18.74 -2.79 28.07
CA VAL A 822 -18.24 -3.74 27.05
C VAL A 822 -17.13 -3.13 26.17
N ARG A 823 -17.06 -1.79 26.09
CA ARG A 823 -16.05 -1.05 25.32
C ARG A 823 -14.76 -0.73 26.10
N LYS A 824 -14.76 -0.85 27.42
CA LYS A 824 -13.54 -0.92 28.24
C LYS A 824 -12.93 -2.31 28.17
#